data_AF-A0A2K8SVN7-F1
#
_entry.id   AF-A0A2K8SVN7-F1
#
_cell.length_a   1.000
_cell.length_b   1.000
_cell.length_c   1.000
_cell.angle_alpha   90.00
_cell.angle_beta   90.00
_cell.angle_gamma   90.00
#
_symmetry.space_group_name_H-M   'P 1'
#
loop_
_entity.id
_entity.type
_entity.pdbx_description
1 polymer ?
#
loop_
_entity_poly.entity_id
_entity_poly.type
_entity_poly.pdbx_seq_one_letter_code
_entity_poly.pdbx_strand_id
1 'polypeptide(L)'
;MSRSKLVKLQYQSLAHLWDLLSEKLSRLRSAMAIESDISTKFQLEQQMQAVEVELNMIGQELEDLEVQHKLEAEKENHKIGDEQVVVETNFQRETSINVFCSYSGKDSIFYKSLTAHLSILKRQGIISAWHDRDIDVSSDWRKEISEQLKQSQVFLFLVSSDYLASDYSYTREMSYALQKHNVNEITVVPIIVRPVDWSDAPFRNLQVLPRNGRPITQWENRDEAFVEIAKTIRQIVEQPKTKRVVKATDFQDFNFTLSEKKYLLHQVFKESGVPTITFVEPANFYRLKMALAHPGRGVVIEGPSGIGKTTALKEALRQLKTSGYDNKITILSARFPDHVEKLRSLDTWQEGIIAIDDFHFLERNLGNHLVNRLKYFADQESSQKIVIVGIPHTRTQLIDVGYDVATRIEIVSMGKTSDIFVEEMIEKGELALNIRFSRKAEIVSTSNGSLNIAQMLCAKLAARENVMETEGRLKTLHCYLEAEIEETKKIMDLKYGEFIRFFSLLNGRKNYHCINLLLELARSEEGYLPFAHTKKTHPHLLLVIEEFITHNHVEKLEKEYPKYKQFIFYNKYELALVIDDPQLIFYLQQTSQSQLRKAIGMSEYNTRNKVFISYSHIDSELLKRLQTYLKPLEKRGLVDRWDDTRIKTGMKWRDEIKKALDAAKIAILLVSSNFLASDFILENELPPLLKAAEEEGALIFSIILDPCKSAFSLSELEKFQTLNPPNKPLSGMEQHEQGEMFDKLLTDIIEALSLEP
;
A
#
# COMPACT_ATOMS: atom_id res chain seq x y z
N MET A 1 -47.21 -1.39 -21.30
CA MET A 1 -45.94 -0.62 -21.27
C MET A 1 -44.82 -1.53 -21.71
N SER A 2 -43.91 -1.09 -22.59
CA SER A 2 -42.69 -1.86 -22.85
C SER A 2 -41.87 -1.99 -21.57
N ARG A 3 -41.11 -3.08 -21.41
CA ARG A 3 -40.22 -3.23 -20.25
C ARG A 3 -39.22 -2.08 -20.17
N SER A 4 -38.72 -1.61 -21.32
CA SER A 4 -37.86 -0.43 -21.42
C SER A 4 -38.50 0.84 -20.83
N LYS A 5 -39.80 1.09 -21.09
CA LYS A 5 -40.53 2.22 -20.47
C LYS A 5 -40.68 2.06 -18.96
N LEU A 6 -40.78 0.83 -18.45
CA LEU A 6 -40.95 0.54 -17.03
C LEU A 6 -39.63 0.75 -16.27
N VAL A 7 -38.51 0.27 -16.83
CA VAL A 7 -37.15 0.52 -16.34
C VAL A 7 -36.83 2.02 -16.34
N LYS A 8 -37.21 2.74 -17.40
CA LYS A 8 -36.99 4.20 -17.49
C LYS A 8 -37.77 4.99 -16.42
N LEU A 9 -39.00 4.57 -16.11
CA LEU A 9 -39.81 5.19 -15.05
C LEU A 9 -39.24 4.89 -13.65
N GLN A 10 -38.74 3.66 -13.42
CA GLN A 10 -38.06 3.30 -12.18
C GLN A 10 -36.76 4.11 -11.98
N TYR A 11 -35.95 4.24 -13.03
CA TYR A 11 -34.74 5.05 -13.01
C TYR A 11 -35.04 6.52 -12.67
N GLN A 12 -36.05 7.12 -13.32
CA GLN A 12 -36.45 8.50 -13.04
C GLN A 12 -36.93 8.71 -11.61
N SER A 13 -37.65 7.73 -11.04
CA SER A 13 -38.09 7.78 -9.64
C SER A 13 -36.93 7.70 -8.66
N LEU A 14 -35.97 6.79 -8.90
CA LEU A 14 -34.79 6.62 -8.04
C LEU A 14 -33.82 7.80 -8.16
N ALA A 15 -33.62 8.36 -9.36
CA ALA A 15 -32.80 9.54 -9.57
C ALA A 15 -33.37 10.77 -8.82
N HIS A 16 -34.70 10.93 -8.83
CA HIS A 16 -35.33 12.01 -8.06
C HIS A 16 -35.17 11.82 -6.55
N LEU A 17 -35.22 10.58 -6.06
CA LEU A 17 -35.02 10.27 -4.65
C LEU A 17 -33.56 10.48 -4.23
N TRP A 18 -32.61 10.14 -5.11
CA TRP A 18 -31.18 10.42 -4.94
C TRP A 18 -30.90 11.92 -4.82
N ASP A 19 -31.52 12.75 -5.65
CA ASP A 19 -31.41 14.22 -5.56
C ASP A 19 -31.92 14.76 -4.22
N LEU A 20 -33.08 14.28 -3.76
CA LEU A 20 -33.68 14.68 -2.49
C LEU A 20 -32.82 14.30 -1.27
N LEU A 21 -32.27 13.08 -1.27
CA LEU A 21 -31.38 12.62 -0.20
C LEU A 21 -30.03 13.33 -0.23
N SER A 22 -29.50 13.64 -1.42
CA SER A 22 -28.28 14.43 -1.57
C SER A 22 -28.46 15.85 -1.03
N GLU A 23 -29.62 16.48 -1.28
CA GLU A 23 -29.94 17.78 -0.70
C GLU A 23 -30.11 17.70 0.83
N LYS A 24 -30.75 16.65 1.34
CA LYS A 24 -30.87 16.40 2.79
C LYS A 24 -29.50 16.24 3.46
N LEU A 25 -28.59 15.49 2.85
CA LEU A 25 -27.22 15.31 3.36
C LEU A 25 -26.45 16.63 3.38
N SER A 26 -26.60 17.46 2.34
CA SER A 26 -26.00 18.79 2.29
C SER A 26 -26.50 19.71 3.41
N ARG A 27 -27.80 19.67 3.72
CA ARG A 27 -28.39 20.42 4.82
C ARG A 27 -27.91 19.93 6.19
N LEU A 28 -27.80 18.61 6.38
CA LEU A 28 -27.28 18.01 7.62
C LEU A 28 -25.81 18.39 7.86
N ARG A 29 -24.97 18.35 6.82
CA ARG A 29 -23.56 18.81 6.88
C ARG A 29 -23.46 20.28 7.26
N SER A 30 -24.33 21.11 6.69
CA SER A 30 -24.39 22.54 7.02
C SER A 30 -24.81 22.79 8.47
N ALA A 31 -25.80 22.02 8.98
CA ALA A 31 -26.22 22.10 10.38
C ALA A 31 -25.13 21.63 11.35
N MET A 32 -24.41 20.55 11.02
CA MET A 32 -23.32 20.03 11.84
C MET A 32 -22.14 21.01 11.95
N ALA A 33 -21.88 21.78 10.89
CA ALA A 33 -20.80 22.77 10.86
C ALA A 33 -21.05 23.97 11.80
N ILE A 34 -22.31 24.29 12.11
CA ILE A 34 -22.70 25.41 12.98
C ILE A 34 -23.13 24.97 14.38
N GLU A 35 -23.35 23.67 14.62
CA GLU A 35 -23.77 23.14 15.92
C GLU A 35 -22.59 23.08 16.92
N SER A 36 -22.83 23.50 18.15
CA SER A 36 -21.82 23.54 19.22
C SER A 36 -22.05 22.50 20.31
N ASP A 37 -23.27 21.98 20.44
CA ASP A 37 -23.60 20.93 21.38
C ASP A 37 -23.13 19.54 20.89
N ILE A 38 -22.41 18.82 21.77
CA ILE A 38 -21.78 17.53 21.44
C ILE A 38 -22.82 16.44 21.23
N SER A 39 -23.90 16.43 22.02
CA SER A 39 -24.98 15.43 21.90
C SER A 39 -25.73 15.60 20.58
N THR A 40 -26.00 16.84 20.20
CA THR A 40 -26.69 17.19 18.95
C THR A 40 -25.81 16.93 17.73
N LYS A 41 -24.49 17.20 17.82
CA LYS A 41 -23.51 16.80 16.79
C LYS A 41 -23.47 15.30 16.56
N PHE A 42 -23.44 14.51 17.62
CA PHE A 42 -23.46 13.05 17.51
C PHE A 42 -24.76 12.53 16.86
N GLN A 43 -25.91 13.16 17.17
CA GLN A 43 -27.19 12.83 16.51
C GLN A 43 -27.21 13.20 15.02
N LEU A 44 -26.66 14.36 14.66
CA LEU A 44 -26.53 14.78 13.26
C LEU A 44 -25.59 13.86 12.47
N GLU A 45 -24.50 13.41 13.09
CA GLU A 45 -23.55 12.46 12.51
C GLU A 45 -24.21 11.10 12.21
N GLN A 46 -25.02 10.58 13.14
CA GLN A 46 -25.80 9.35 12.90
C GLN A 46 -26.83 9.51 11.78
N GLN A 47 -27.50 10.67 11.69
CA GLN A 47 -28.44 10.95 10.60
C GLN A 47 -27.73 11.08 9.25
N MET A 48 -26.53 11.65 9.21
CA MET A 48 -25.72 11.73 7.99
C MET A 48 -25.29 10.35 7.51
N GLN A 49 -24.76 9.51 8.42
CA GLN A 49 -24.38 8.13 8.08
C GLN A 49 -25.56 7.32 7.53
N ALA A 50 -26.75 7.47 8.11
CA ALA A 50 -27.94 6.79 7.61
C ALA A 50 -28.31 7.22 6.18
N VAL A 51 -28.26 8.53 5.89
CA VAL A 51 -28.55 9.07 4.55
C VAL A 51 -27.48 8.69 3.52
N GLU A 52 -26.20 8.62 3.92
CA GLU A 52 -25.10 8.19 3.05
C GLU A 52 -25.20 6.71 2.66
N VAL A 53 -25.59 5.84 3.58
CA VAL A 53 -25.87 4.43 3.28
C VAL A 53 -27.01 4.29 2.27
N GLU A 54 -28.09 5.06 2.47
CA GLU A 54 -29.25 5.05 1.57
C GLU A 54 -28.90 5.57 0.16
N LEU A 55 -28.09 6.64 0.06
CA LEU A 55 -27.58 7.16 -1.22
C LEU A 55 -26.71 6.15 -1.96
N ASN A 56 -25.85 5.41 -1.25
CA ASN A 56 -25.00 4.37 -1.85
C ASN A 56 -25.83 3.21 -2.41
N MET A 57 -26.88 2.78 -1.70
CA MET A 57 -27.78 1.73 -2.17
C MET A 57 -28.54 2.16 -3.44
N ILE A 58 -29.05 3.39 -3.47
CA ILE A 58 -29.76 3.94 -4.64
C ILE A 58 -28.79 4.12 -5.82
N GLY A 59 -27.55 4.53 -5.56
CA GLY A 59 -26.51 4.67 -6.58
C GLY A 59 -26.24 3.34 -7.31
N GLN A 60 -26.10 2.25 -6.57
CA GLN A 60 -25.95 0.91 -7.15
C GLN A 60 -27.18 0.49 -7.98
N GLU A 61 -28.39 0.75 -7.47
CA GLU A 61 -29.63 0.39 -8.16
C GLU A 61 -29.84 1.20 -9.45
N LEU A 62 -29.38 2.46 -9.50
CA LEU A 62 -29.38 3.29 -10.71
C LEU A 62 -28.42 2.76 -11.78
N GLU A 63 -27.22 2.30 -11.39
CA GLU A 63 -26.26 1.68 -12.30
C GLU A 63 -26.82 0.38 -12.91
N ASP A 64 -27.45 -0.46 -12.10
CA ASP A 64 -28.07 -1.71 -12.55
C ASP A 64 -29.21 -1.46 -13.54
N LEU A 65 -30.05 -0.44 -13.26
CA LEU A 65 -31.15 -0.05 -14.16
C LEU A 65 -30.64 0.54 -15.48
N GLU A 66 -29.51 1.25 -15.49
CA GLU A 66 -28.87 1.75 -16.73
C GLU A 66 -28.38 0.61 -17.62
N VAL A 67 -27.75 -0.41 -17.01
CA VAL A 67 -27.31 -1.61 -17.72
C VAL A 67 -28.52 -2.37 -18.28
N GLN A 68 -29.57 -2.52 -17.47
CA GLN A 68 -30.79 -3.21 -17.88
C GLN A 68 -31.51 -2.46 -19.02
N HIS A 69 -31.57 -1.13 -18.97
CA HIS A 69 -32.16 -0.32 -20.03
C HIS A 69 -31.39 -0.47 -21.37
N LYS A 70 -30.05 -0.50 -21.35
CA LYS A 70 -29.23 -0.75 -22.55
C LYS A 70 -29.51 -2.13 -23.16
N LEU A 71 -29.60 -3.16 -22.32
CA LEU A 71 -29.89 -4.53 -22.76
C LEU A 71 -31.31 -4.70 -23.31
N GLU A 72 -32.29 -3.98 -22.77
CA GLU A 72 -33.67 -4.02 -23.27
C GLU A 72 -33.85 -3.21 -24.56
N ALA A 73 -33.16 -2.07 -24.70
CA ALA A 73 -33.14 -1.27 -25.92
C ALA A 73 -32.51 -2.03 -27.11
N GLU A 74 -31.47 -2.81 -26.87
CA GLU A 74 -30.85 -3.68 -27.90
C GLU A 74 -31.79 -4.82 -28.35
N LYS A 75 -32.61 -5.34 -27.43
CA LYS A 75 -33.62 -6.38 -27.72
C LYS A 75 -34.83 -5.85 -28.49
N GLU A 76 -35.22 -4.59 -28.28
CA GLU A 76 -36.28 -3.94 -29.06
C GLU A 76 -35.78 -3.56 -30.47
N ASN A 77 -34.53 -3.14 -30.61
CA ASN A 77 -33.91 -2.84 -31.92
C ASN A 77 -33.68 -4.09 -32.80
N HIS A 78 -33.58 -5.29 -32.22
CA HIS A 78 -33.48 -6.55 -32.96
C HIS A 78 -34.83 -7.10 -33.48
N LYS A 79 -35.96 -6.46 -33.18
CA LYS A 79 -37.31 -6.92 -33.59
C LYS A 79 -37.95 -6.17 -34.75
N ILE A 80 -37.31 -5.14 -35.29
CA ILE A 80 -37.85 -4.36 -36.41
C ILE A 80 -36.78 -4.27 -37.50
N GLY A 81 -36.69 -5.35 -38.29
CA GLY A 81 -36.09 -5.32 -39.61
C GLY A 81 -37.18 -5.17 -40.66
N ASP A 82 -36.87 -4.42 -41.72
CA ASP A 82 -37.65 -4.20 -42.94
C ASP A 82 -38.71 -3.08 -42.90
N GLU A 83 -38.28 -1.85 -43.19
CA GLU A 83 -38.79 -1.05 -44.33
C GLU A 83 -38.01 0.28 -44.45
N GLN A 84 -37.65 0.63 -45.68
CA GLN A 84 -36.98 1.88 -46.02
C GLN A 84 -37.93 3.08 -45.80
N VAL A 85 -37.55 4.03 -44.96
CA VAL A 85 -38.10 5.40 -44.99
C VAL A 85 -36.97 6.40 -44.83
N VAL A 86 -36.82 7.23 -45.86
CA VAL A 86 -35.99 8.44 -45.85
C VAL A 86 -36.67 9.47 -44.93
N VAL A 87 -36.04 9.84 -43.82
CA VAL A 87 -36.43 11.02 -43.02
C VAL A 87 -35.18 11.77 -42.57
N GLU A 88 -35.25 13.07 -42.76
CA GLU A 88 -34.22 14.09 -42.61
C GLU A 88 -33.56 14.10 -41.24
N THR A 89 -32.24 14.32 -41.26
CA THR A 89 -31.37 14.46 -40.10
C THR A 89 -31.76 15.66 -39.24
N ASN A 90 -32.09 15.39 -37.97
CA ASN A 90 -31.87 16.31 -36.86
C ASN A 90 -31.25 15.54 -35.68
N PHE A 91 -29.94 15.25 -35.78
CA PHE A 91 -29.15 14.85 -34.63
C PHE A 91 -28.82 16.11 -33.81
N GLN A 92 -29.64 16.45 -32.82
CA GLN A 92 -29.19 17.30 -31.73
C GLN A 92 -28.25 16.48 -30.84
N ARG A 93 -26.99 16.93 -30.75
CA ARG A 93 -25.93 16.33 -29.93
C ARG A 93 -26.20 16.61 -28.45
N GLU A 94 -26.40 15.56 -27.65
CA GLU A 94 -26.15 15.62 -26.21
C GLU A 94 -24.63 15.49 -25.99
N THR A 95 -23.93 16.61 -25.86
CA THR A 95 -22.50 16.64 -25.51
C THR A 95 -22.24 17.71 -24.46
N SER A 96 -22.64 17.44 -23.24
CA SER A 96 -22.25 18.22 -22.07
C SER A 96 -20.82 17.85 -21.64
N ILE A 97 -20.03 18.83 -21.21
CA ILE A 97 -18.61 18.66 -20.84
C ILE A 97 -18.46 18.61 -19.32
N ASN A 98 -17.68 17.66 -18.79
CA ASN A 98 -17.38 17.54 -17.37
C ASN A 98 -16.15 18.39 -17.02
N VAL A 99 -16.28 19.17 -15.94
CA VAL A 99 -15.27 20.10 -15.45
C VAL A 99 -14.89 19.76 -14.01
N PHE A 100 -13.59 19.67 -13.74
CA PHE A 100 -13.03 19.47 -12.41
C PHE A 100 -12.30 20.73 -11.95
N CYS A 101 -12.51 21.17 -10.70
CA CYS A 101 -11.84 22.33 -10.12
C CYS A 101 -11.11 21.99 -8.81
N SER A 102 -9.80 22.22 -8.78
CA SER A 102 -8.96 22.03 -7.59
C SER A 102 -8.55 23.38 -6.98
N TYR A 103 -8.69 23.53 -5.66
CA TYR A 103 -8.39 24.78 -4.95
C TYR A 103 -7.98 24.55 -3.48
N SER A 104 -7.25 25.49 -2.87
CA SER A 104 -7.02 25.46 -1.40
C SER A 104 -8.26 25.94 -0.68
N GLY A 105 -8.64 25.32 0.44
CA GLY A 105 -9.80 25.73 1.24
C GLY A 105 -9.75 27.19 1.67
N LYS A 106 -8.55 27.74 1.85
CA LYS A 106 -8.31 29.17 2.08
C LYS A 106 -8.72 30.06 0.90
N ASP A 107 -8.80 29.50 -0.30
CA ASP A 107 -9.21 30.13 -1.55
C ASP A 107 -10.65 29.76 -1.96
N SER A 108 -11.43 29.12 -1.08
CA SER A 108 -12.83 28.71 -1.33
C SER A 108 -13.76 29.86 -1.77
N ILE A 109 -13.45 31.10 -1.38
CA ILE A 109 -14.18 32.29 -1.82
C ILE A 109 -14.05 32.48 -3.34
N PHE A 110 -12.85 32.28 -3.91
CA PHE A 110 -12.62 32.41 -5.35
C PHE A 110 -13.31 31.29 -6.13
N TYR A 111 -13.32 30.08 -5.57
CA TYR A 111 -14.07 28.94 -6.11
C TYR A 111 -15.59 29.22 -6.18
N LYS A 112 -16.17 29.75 -5.10
CA LYS A 112 -17.59 30.13 -5.06
C LYS A 112 -17.92 31.20 -6.11
N SER A 113 -17.10 32.24 -6.21
CA SER A 113 -17.26 33.30 -7.21
C SER A 113 -17.13 32.76 -8.64
N LEU A 114 -16.16 31.88 -8.92
CA LEU A 114 -16.00 31.24 -10.22
C LEU A 114 -17.22 30.40 -10.61
N THR A 115 -17.70 29.58 -9.67
CA THR A 115 -18.88 28.72 -9.87
C THR A 115 -20.13 29.55 -10.17
N ALA A 116 -20.32 30.69 -9.49
CA ALA A 116 -21.42 31.61 -9.76
C ALA A 116 -21.35 32.19 -11.18
N HIS A 117 -20.17 32.59 -11.65
CA HIS A 117 -19.96 33.13 -13.00
C HIS A 117 -20.11 32.08 -14.12
N LEU A 118 -19.88 30.81 -13.81
CA LEU A 118 -20.06 29.69 -14.75
C LEU A 118 -21.48 29.10 -14.72
N SER A 119 -22.37 29.59 -13.85
CA SER A 119 -23.74 29.09 -13.68
C SER A 119 -24.57 29.10 -14.97
N ILE A 120 -24.33 30.08 -15.86
CA ILE A 120 -25.01 30.16 -17.16
C ILE A 120 -24.61 28.97 -18.05
N LEU A 121 -23.34 28.58 -18.08
CA LEU A 121 -22.85 27.43 -18.86
C LEU A 121 -23.43 26.11 -18.33
N LYS A 122 -23.54 25.99 -17.00
CA LYS A 122 -24.17 24.84 -16.35
C LYS A 122 -25.67 24.74 -16.71
N ARG A 123 -26.39 25.86 -16.63
CA ARG A 123 -27.83 25.92 -17.00
C ARG A 123 -28.09 25.65 -18.47
N GLN A 124 -27.15 26.00 -19.35
CA GLN A 124 -27.23 25.75 -20.79
C GLN A 124 -26.88 24.29 -21.17
N GLY A 125 -26.54 23.44 -20.19
CA GLY A 125 -26.13 22.05 -20.45
C GLY A 125 -24.78 21.92 -21.17
N ILE A 126 -24.03 23.03 -21.30
CA ILE A 126 -22.70 23.05 -21.91
C ILE A 126 -21.70 22.34 -20.98
N ILE A 127 -21.91 22.46 -19.66
CA ILE A 127 -21.15 21.76 -18.62
C ILE A 127 -22.11 20.86 -17.83
N SER A 128 -21.92 19.53 -17.83
CA SER A 128 -22.81 18.54 -17.17
C SER A 128 -22.48 18.31 -15.71
N ALA A 129 -21.21 18.06 -15.40
CA ALA A 129 -20.74 17.72 -14.08
C ALA A 129 -19.69 18.72 -13.63
N TRP A 130 -19.87 19.25 -12.41
CA TRP A 130 -18.95 20.16 -11.77
C TRP A 130 -18.51 19.52 -10.46
N HIS A 131 -17.27 19.04 -10.44
CA HIS A 131 -16.67 18.43 -9.26
C HIS A 131 -15.59 19.37 -8.71
N ASP A 132 -15.57 19.54 -7.39
CA ASP A 132 -14.65 20.44 -6.73
C ASP A 132 -13.91 19.79 -5.58
N ARG A 133 -12.68 20.24 -5.36
CA ARG A 133 -11.81 19.75 -4.30
C ARG A 133 -11.18 20.90 -3.54
N ASP A 134 -11.41 20.87 -2.23
CA ASP A 134 -10.61 21.55 -1.23
C ASP A 134 -9.39 20.69 -0.86
N ILE A 135 -8.17 21.17 -1.13
CA ILE A 135 -6.94 20.42 -0.84
C ILE A 135 -6.59 20.35 0.67
N ASP A 136 -7.26 21.13 1.52
CA ASP A 136 -6.98 21.22 2.96
C ASP A 136 -7.79 20.21 3.79
N VAL A 137 -8.72 19.44 3.18
CA VAL A 137 -9.55 18.43 3.88
C VAL A 137 -8.83 17.08 3.96
N SER A 138 -8.42 16.70 5.17
CA SER A 138 -7.67 15.47 5.48
C SER A 138 -8.56 14.35 6.07
N SER A 139 -9.18 13.53 5.23
CA SER A 139 -9.74 12.24 5.65
C SER A 139 -9.70 11.22 4.51
N ASP A 140 -9.21 10.01 4.76
CA ASP A 140 -8.87 8.93 3.80
C ASP A 140 -9.87 8.71 2.64
N TRP A 141 -9.50 9.19 1.44
CA TRP A 141 -10.37 9.12 0.24
C TRP A 141 -9.63 8.72 -1.04
N ARG A 142 -8.67 7.80 -0.91
CA ARG A 142 -7.67 7.47 -1.96
C ARG A 142 -8.22 6.79 -3.24
N LYS A 143 -9.50 6.36 -3.28
CA LYS A 143 -10.09 5.61 -4.42
C LYS A 143 -11.02 6.45 -5.31
N GLU A 144 -11.91 7.27 -4.74
CA GLU A 144 -12.93 8.05 -5.49
C GLU A 144 -12.33 9.13 -6.41
N ILE A 145 -11.18 9.71 -6.04
CA ILE A 145 -10.47 10.77 -6.81
C ILE A 145 -10.11 10.30 -8.22
N SER A 146 -9.78 9.01 -8.37
CA SER A 146 -9.29 8.50 -9.64
C SER A 146 -10.36 8.46 -10.72
N GLU A 147 -11.63 8.33 -10.35
CA GLU A 147 -12.72 8.11 -11.31
C GLU A 147 -13.30 9.41 -11.84
N GLN A 148 -13.53 10.41 -10.97
CA GLN A 148 -14.07 11.72 -11.38
C GLN A 148 -13.05 12.52 -12.21
N LEU A 149 -11.77 12.44 -11.86
CA LEU A 149 -10.70 13.05 -12.65
C LEU A 149 -10.54 12.39 -14.03
N LYS A 150 -10.71 11.05 -14.12
CA LYS A 150 -10.70 10.30 -15.39
C LYS A 150 -11.87 10.68 -16.31
N GLN A 151 -13.00 11.10 -15.75
CA GLN A 151 -14.22 11.46 -16.50
C GLN A 151 -14.28 12.93 -16.94
N SER A 152 -13.33 13.77 -16.51
CA SER A 152 -13.33 15.20 -16.75
C SER A 152 -12.61 15.56 -18.05
N GLN A 153 -13.18 16.45 -18.87
CA GLN A 153 -12.54 16.91 -20.12
C GLN A 153 -11.88 18.29 -20.00
N VAL A 154 -12.18 19.03 -18.93
CA VAL A 154 -11.53 20.29 -18.56
C VAL A 154 -11.16 20.25 -17.07
N PHE A 155 -9.92 20.64 -16.77
CA PHE A 155 -9.37 20.68 -15.41
C PHE A 155 -8.92 22.11 -15.08
N LEU A 156 -9.47 22.67 -14.01
CA LEU A 156 -9.20 24.03 -13.54
C LEU A 156 -8.45 23.96 -12.21
N PHE A 157 -7.46 24.83 -12.01
CA PHE A 157 -6.81 24.99 -10.70
C PHE A 157 -6.66 26.44 -10.29
N LEU A 158 -7.02 26.73 -9.04
CA LEU A 158 -6.91 28.05 -8.44
C LEU A 158 -5.52 28.22 -7.81
N VAL A 159 -4.61 28.86 -8.54
CA VAL A 159 -3.20 29.03 -8.17
C VAL A 159 -3.05 30.17 -7.16
N SER A 160 -2.50 29.82 -6.00
CA SER A 160 -2.10 30.73 -4.92
C SER A 160 -0.84 30.19 -4.23
N SER A 161 -0.24 31.00 -3.34
CA SER A 161 0.86 30.55 -2.50
C SER A 161 0.50 29.33 -1.64
N ASP A 162 -0.73 29.28 -1.10
CA ASP A 162 -1.18 28.14 -0.30
C ASP A 162 -1.45 26.89 -1.16
N TYR A 163 -1.97 27.08 -2.38
CA TYR A 163 -2.13 25.97 -3.32
C TYR A 163 -0.79 25.35 -3.69
N LEU A 164 0.23 26.16 -4.03
CA LEU A 164 1.57 25.68 -4.39
C LEU A 164 2.41 25.18 -3.20
N ALA A 165 2.12 25.62 -1.97
CA ALA A 165 2.83 25.19 -0.77
C ALA A 165 2.38 23.82 -0.23
N SER A 166 1.24 23.29 -0.69
CA SER A 166 0.78 21.97 -0.27
C SER A 166 1.57 20.85 -0.98
N ASP A 167 2.17 19.92 -0.22
CA ASP A 167 2.89 18.75 -0.75
C ASP A 167 2.02 17.86 -1.67
N TYR A 168 0.70 18.06 -1.62
CA TYR A 168 -0.31 17.33 -2.38
C TYR A 168 -0.54 17.88 -3.81
N SER A 169 -0.30 19.18 -4.05
CA SER A 169 -0.59 19.81 -5.35
C SER A 169 0.48 19.50 -6.42
N TYR A 170 1.72 19.24 -6.02
CA TYR A 170 2.83 18.91 -6.93
C TYR A 170 2.87 17.44 -7.37
N THR A 171 2.20 16.52 -6.67
CA THR A 171 2.51 15.09 -6.79
C THR A 171 1.45 14.24 -7.49
N ARG A 172 0.16 14.60 -7.50
CA ARG A 172 -0.89 13.70 -8.05
C ARG A 172 -1.83 14.32 -9.08
N GLU A 173 -2.68 15.27 -8.70
CA GLU A 173 -3.74 15.77 -9.60
C GLU A 173 -3.20 16.66 -10.71
N MET A 174 -2.33 17.61 -10.36
CA MET A 174 -1.68 18.49 -11.33
C MET A 174 -0.83 17.69 -12.30
N SER A 175 -0.01 16.77 -11.79
CA SER A 175 0.84 15.91 -12.62
C SER A 175 0.03 15.02 -13.56
N TYR A 176 -1.04 14.38 -13.07
CA TYR A 176 -1.95 13.60 -13.90
C TYR A 176 -2.65 14.46 -14.97
N ALA A 177 -3.22 15.59 -14.56
CA ALA A 177 -3.93 16.48 -15.48
C ALA A 177 -2.98 17.03 -16.55
N LEU A 178 -1.76 17.41 -16.19
CA LEU A 178 -0.72 17.86 -17.13
C LEU A 178 -0.26 16.75 -18.08
N GLN A 179 -0.09 15.52 -17.60
CA GLN A 179 0.20 14.37 -18.46
C GLN A 179 -0.91 14.15 -19.49
N LYS A 180 -2.18 14.16 -19.04
CA LYS A 180 -3.36 14.03 -19.90
C LYS A 180 -3.56 15.21 -20.84
N HIS A 181 -3.12 16.40 -20.44
CA HIS A 181 -3.09 17.58 -21.29
C HIS A 181 -2.10 17.45 -22.44
N ASN A 182 -0.90 16.93 -22.16
CA ASN A 182 0.13 16.73 -23.18
C ASN A 182 -0.29 15.73 -24.26
N VAL A 183 -1.21 14.80 -23.95
CA VAL A 183 -1.81 13.87 -24.93
C VAL A 183 -3.19 14.31 -25.45
N ASN A 184 -3.59 15.57 -25.20
CA ASN A 184 -4.87 16.19 -25.62
C ASN A 184 -6.15 15.50 -25.09
N GLU A 185 -6.06 14.69 -24.03
CA GLU A 185 -7.22 14.03 -23.41
C GLU A 185 -7.98 15.00 -22.49
N ILE A 186 -7.26 15.85 -21.75
CA ILE A 186 -7.83 16.84 -20.82
C ILE A 186 -7.33 18.24 -21.17
N THR A 187 -8.18 19.26 -21.10
CA THR A 187 -7.74 20.66 -21.23
C THR A 187 -7.48 21.23 -19.85
N VAL A 188 -6.22 21.62 -19.59
CA VAL A 188 -5.80 22.14 -18.29
C VAL A 188 -5.73 23.66 -18.32
N VAL A 189 -6.34 24.33 -17.33
CA VAL A 189 -6.43 25.78 -17.27
C VAL A 189 -6.03 26.30 -15.87
N PRO A 190 -4.81 26.84 -15.73
CA PRO A 190 -4.39 27.58 -14.54
C PRO A 190 -5.20 28.87 -14.35
N ILE A 191 -5.69 29.14 -13.13
CA ILE A 191 -6.33 30.40 -12.77
C ILE A 191 -5.57 31.03 -11.59
N ILE A 192 -4.85 32.12 -11.83
CA ILE A 192 -4.06 32.82 -10.81
C ILE A 192 -5.01 33.64 -9.92
N VAL A 193 -5.29 33.15 -8.72
CA VAL A 193 -6.22 33.83 -7.80
C VAL A 193 -5.50 34.83 -6.89
N ARG A 194 -4.27 34.55 -6.49
CA ARG A 194 -3.42 35.40 -5.63
C ARG A 194 -2.01 35.58 -6.20
N PRO A 195 -1.28 36.65 -5.84
CA PRO A 195 0.09 36.85 -6.31
C PRO A 195 0.99 35.74 -5.80
N VAL A 196 1.67 35.07 -6.71
CA VAL A 196 2.59 33.98 -6.41
C VAL A 196 3.59 33.86 -7.55
N ASP A 197 4.83 33.49 -7.25
CA ASP A 197 5.82 33.14 -8.27
C ASP A 197 5.56 31.72 -8.76
N TRP A 198 5.22 31.59 -10.05
CA TRP A 198 4.97 30.32 -10.72
C TRP A 198 5.92 30.11 -11.91
N SER A 199 7.01 30.86 -11.98
CA SER A 199 7.98 30.82 -13.10
C SER A 199 8.58 29.42 -13.29
N ASP A 200 8.75 28.68 -12.19
CA ASP A 200 9.25 27.29 -12.16
C ASP A 200 8.15 26.24 -11.96
N ALA A 201 6.88 26.63 -12.06
CA ALA A 201 5.78 25.69 -11.89
C ALA A 201 5.65 24.71 -13.08
N PRO A 202 5.21 23.46 -12.86
CA PRO A 202 5.06 22.45 -13.93
C PRO A 202 4.12 22.88 -15.07
N PHE A 203 3.21 23.83 -14.81
CA PHE A 203 2.26 24.39 -15.76
C PHE A 203 2.73 25.70 -16.41
N ARG A 204 3.97 26.14 -16.21
CA ARG A 204 4.47 27.45 -16.71
C ARG A 204 4.26 27.69 -18.21
N ASN A 205 4.21 26.60 -19.00
CA ASN A 205 4.04 26.66 -20.46
C ASN A 205 2.56 26.73 -20.88
N LEU A 206 1.62 26.61 -19.94
CA LEU A 206 0.20 26.68 -20.22
C LEU A 206 -0.32 28.11 -20.22
N GLN A 207 -1.39 28.34 -20.96
CA GLN A 207 -2.09 29.62 -20.91
C GLN A 207 -2.77 29.78 -19.55
N VAL A 208 -2.24 30.68 -18.73
CA VAL A 208 -2.84 31.05 -17.44
C VAL A 208 -3.97 32.07 -17.63
N LEU A 209 -4.95 32.04 -16.74
CA LEU A 209 -6.03 33.03 -16.63
C LEU A 209 -5.95 33.79 -15.29
N PRO A 210 -6.40 35.05 -15.19
CA PRO A 210 -6.75 35.97 -16.29
C PRO A 210 -5.60 36.22 -17.27
N ARG A 211 -5.88 36.72 -18.47
CA ARG A 211 -4.84 36.97 -19.49
C ARG A 211 -3.73 37.85 -18.92
N ASN A 212 -2.49 37.55 -19.29
CA ASN A 212 -1.25 38.13 -18.75
C ASN A 212 -0.87 37.68 -17.32
N GLY A 213 -1.57 36.71 -16.73
CA GLY A 213 -1.23 36.15 -15.42
C GLY A 213 -1.48 37.09 -14.25
N ARG A 214 -2.25 38.19 -14.45
CA ARG A 214 -2.60 39.13 -13.38
C ARG A 214 -3.53 38.45 -12.36
N PRO A 215 -3.10 38.29 -11.09
CA PRO A 215 -3.91 37.63 -10.07
C PRO A 215 -5.26 38.31 -9.84
N ILE A 216 -6.33 37.53 -9.63
CA ILE A 216 -7.69 38.07 -9.41
C ILE A 216 -7.72 39.10 -8.27
N THR A 217 -6.96 38.91 -7.19
CA THR A 217 -6.88 39.87 -6.08
C THR A 217 -6.36 41.26 -6.46
N GLN A 218 -5.65 41.40 -7.57
CA GLN A 218 -5.07 42.67 -8.03
C GLN A 218 -5.97 43.42 -9.02
N TRP A 219 -7.15 42.90 -9.35
CA TRP A 219 -8.13 43.60 -10.17
C TRP A 219 -8.91 44.61 -9.32
N GLU A 220 -9.16 45.81 -9.85
CA GLU A 220 -9.99 46.82 -9.20
C GLU A 220 -11.41 46.28 -8.97
N ASN A 221 -11.94 45.60 -9.98
CA ASN A 221 -13.18 44.87 -9.91
C ASN A 221 -12.92 43.38 -10.18
N ARG A 222 -13.08 42.55 -9.15
CA ARG A 222 -12.84 41.09 -9.25
C ARG A 222 -13.84 40.38 -10.15
N ASP A 223 -15.06 40.90 -10.27
CA ASP A 223 -16.09 40.31 -11.14
C ASP A 223 -15.71 40.45 -12.62
N GLU A 224 -15.00 41.52 -13.00
CA GLU A 224 -14.48 41.66 -14.37
C GLU A 224 -13.47 40.56 -14.72
N ALA A 225 -12.60 40.19 -13.76
CA ALA A 225 -11.69 39.07 -13.91
C ALA A 225 -12.43 37.73 -14.07
N PHE A 226 -13.46 37.48 -13.26
CA PHE A 226 -14.27 36.26 -13.37
C PHE A 226 -15.11 36.22 -14.65
N VAL A 227 -15.61 37.35 -15.13
CA VAL A 227 -16.28 37.45 -16.44
C VAL A 227 -15.32 37.12 -17.58
N GLU A 228 -14.07 37.58 -17.52
CA GLU A 228 -13.05 37.22 -18.49
C GLU A 228 -12.73 35.71 -18.46
N ILE A 229 -12.54 35.16 -17.26
CA ILE A 229 -12.31 33.72 -17.05
C ILE A 229 -13.48 32.91 -17.62
N ALA A 230 -14.72 33.28 -17.29
CA ALA A 230 -15.92 32.57 -17.76
C ALA A 230 -16.08 32.63 -19.28
N LYS A 231 -15.80 33.78 -19.91
CA LYS A 231 -15.77 33.91 -21.37
C LYS A 231 -14.70 33.02 -22.00
N THR A 232 -13.52 32.94 -21.38
CA THR A 232 -12.42 32.11 -21.90
C THR A 232 -12.70 30.62 -21.71
N ILE A 233 -13.25 30.20 -20.58
CA ILE A 233 -13.71 28.82 -20.35
C ILE A 233 -14.81 28.46 -21.35
N ARG A 234 -15.78 29.36 -21.59
CA ARG A 234 -16.79 29.17 -22.63
C ARG A 234 -16.13 28.90 -23.99
N GLN A 235 -15.14 29.70 -24.38
CA GLN A 235 -14.40 29.48 -25.63
C GLN A 235 -13.70 28.12 -25.66
N ILE A 236 -13.07 27.70 -24.56
CA ILE A 236 -12.39 26.40 -24.47
C ILE A 236 -13.38 25.23 -24.61
N VAL A 237 -14.56 25.38 -24.01
CA VAL A 237 -15.60 24.33 -23.95
C VAL A 237 -16.44 24.29 -25.23
N GLU A 238 -16.68 25.44 -25.86
CA GLU A 238 -17.41 25.56 -27.14
C GLU A 238 -16.52 25.37 -28.38
N GLN A 239 -15.20 25.46 -28.23
CA GLN A 239 -14.29 25.11 -29.31
C GLN A 239 -14.60 23.67 -29.76
N PRO A 240 -14.84 23.44 -31.07
CA PRO A 240 -15.00 22.08 -31.56
C PRO A 240 -13.64 21.40 -31.37
N LYS A 241 -13.49 20.64 -30.27
CA LYS A 241 -12.57 19.50 -30.27
C LYS A 241 -12.97 18.74 -31.52
N THR A 242 -12.09 18.63 -32.50
CA THR A 242 -12.32 17.82 -33.70
C THR A 242 -12.63 16.40 -33.24
N LYS A 243 -13.91 16.12 -32.97
CA LYS A 243 -14.44 14.77 -33.01
C LYS A 243 -14.26 14.39 -34.47
N ARG A 244 -13.26 13.54 -34.74
CA ARG A 244 -13.31 12.67 -35.90
C ARG A 244 -14.68 11.98 -35.84
N VAL A 245 -15.61 12.43 -36.69
CA VAL A 245 -16.66 11.58 -37.19
C VAL A 245 -15.93 10.62 -38.12
N VAL A 246 -15.61 9.44 -37.62
CA VAL A 246 -15.30 8.31 -38.50
C VAL A 246 -16.61 8.05 -39.26
N LYS A 247 -16.65 8.37 -40.56
CA LYS A 247 -17.80 7.96 -41.39
C LYS A 247 -17.88 6.44 -41.34
N ALA A 248 -19.07 5.86 -41.45
CA ALA A 248 -19.26 4.41 -41.60
C ALA A 248 -18.51 3.80 -42.81
N THR A 249 -17.96 4.65 -43.69
CA THR A 249 -17.06 4.27 -44.79
C THR A 249 -15.59 4.65 -44.56
N ASP A 250 -15.27 5.38 -43.49
CA ASP A 250 -13.90 5.56 -42.97
C ASP A 250 -13.54 4.45 -41.95
N PHE A 251 -14.48 3.56 -41.63
CA PHE A 251 -14.27 2.26 -40.97
C PHE A 251 -13.54 1.24 -41.88
N GLN A 252 -12.90 1.70 -42.94
CA GLN A 252 -11.92 0.91 -43.69
C GLN A 252 -10.48 1.39 -43.52
N ASP A 253 -10.22 2.56 -42.93
CA ASP A 253 -8.85 3.10 -42.81
C ASP A 253 -8.43 3.58 -41.40
N PHE A 254 -9.21 3.31 -40.36
CA PHE A 254 -8.66 3.23 -38.99
C PHE A 254 -8.03 1.85 -38.76
N ASN A 255 -7.02 1.53 -39.55
CA ASN A 255 -5.92 0.77 -38.99
C ASN A 255 -5.38 1.63 -37.85
N PHE A 256 -5.53 1.16 -36.62
CA PHE A 256 -4.52 1.38 -35.61
C PHE A 256 -3.20 1.24 -36.35
N THR A 257 -2.40 2.30 -36.46
CA THR A 257 -0.97 2.06 -36.63
C THR A 257 -0.56 1.44 -35.29
N LEU A 258 -0.81 0.13 -35.15
CA LEU A 258 0.10 -0.75 -34.46
C LEU A 258 1.46 -0.23 -34.87
N SER A 259 2.25 0.20 -33.89
CA SER A 259 3.68 0.28 -34.09
C SER A 259 4.08 -0.91 -34.98
N GLU A 260 4.51 -0.67 -36.23
CA GLU A 260 5.02 -1.76 -37.09
C GLU A 260 6.16 -2.49 -36.39
N LYS A 261 6.77 -1.83 -35.40
CA LYS A 261 7.60 -2.43 -34.38
C LYS A 261 6.79 -3.42 -33.55
N LYS A 262 6.91 -4.68 -33.94
CA LYS A 262 6.69 -5.82 -33.06
C LYS A 262 7.74 -5.82 -31.96
N TYR A 263 7.28 -6.00 -30.73
CA TYR A 263 8.12 -6.20 -29.56
C TYR A 263 8.01 -7.64 -29.10
N LEU A 264 9.14 -8.20 -28.64
CA LEU A 264 9.12 -9.48 -27.94
C LEU A 264 8.74 -9.25 -26.47
N LEU A 265 8.08 -10.20 -25.84
CA LEU A 265 7.64 -10.11 -24.43
C LEU A 265 8.78 -9.66 -23.51
N HIS A 266 9.95 -10.30 -23.63
CA HIS A 266 11.14 -10.02 -22.82
C HIS A 266 11.77 -8.63 -23.08
N GLN A 267 11.38 -7.94 -24.16
CA GLN A 267 11.78 -6.56 -24.43
C GLN A 267 10.86 -5.55 -23.74
N VAL A 268 9.59 -5.92 -23.56
CA VAL A 268 8.54 -5.09 -22.95
C VAL A 268 8.59 -5.19 -21.43
N PHE A 269 8.42 -6.40 -20.91
CA PHE A 269 8.54 -6.68 -19.48
C PHE A 269 9.91 -7.33 -19.23
N LYS A 270 10.86 -6.52 -18.75
CA LYS A 270 12.21 -6.99 -18.43
C LYS A 270 12.28 -7.46 -16.99
N GLU A 271 12.55 -8.76 -16.84
CA GLU A 271 12.88 -9.36 -15.55
C GLU A 271 14.29 -8.98 -15.07
N SER A 272 15.18 -8.62 -15.99
CA SER A 272 16.52 -8.14 -15.66
C SER A 272 17.01 -7.04 -16.63
N GLY A 273 17.74 -6.06 -16.09
CA GLY A 273 18.26 -4.92 -16.85
C GLY A 273 17.30 -3.72 -16.90
N VAL A 274 17.64 -2.73 -17.73
CA VAL A 274 16.91 -1.45 -17.81
C VAL A 274 15.68 -1.60 -18.71
N PRO A 275 14.43 -1.52 -18.19
CA PRO A 275 13.24 -1.42 -19.02
C PRO A 275 13.34 -0.16 -19.87
N THR A 276 13.10 -0.29 -21.17
CA THR A 276 13.13 0.83 -22.13
C THR A 276 11.74 1.22 -22.60
N ILE A 277 10.81 0.25 -22.66
CA ILE A 277 9.45 0.43 -23.16
C ILE A 277 8.52 0.82 -22.00
N THR A 278 8.61 0.06 -20.92
CA THR A 278 7.82 0.20 -19.69
C THR A 278 8.50 1.11 -18.67
N PHE A 279 9.51 1.89 -19.06
CA PHE A 279 10.17 2.80 -18.13
C PHE A 279 9.21 3.90 -17.66
N VAL A 280 9.19 4.14 -16.35
CA VAL A 280 8.41 5.19 -15.71
C VAL A 280 9.36 6.08 -14.93
N GLU A 281 9.24 7.39 -15.11
CA GLU A 281 10.11 8.37 -14.45
C GLU A 281 9.75 8.47 -12.95
N PRO A 282 10.69 8.19 -12.02
CA PRO A 282 10.42 8.36 -10.61
C PRO A 282 10.19 9.84 -10.24
N ALA A 283 9.47 10.11 -9.15
CA ALA A 283 9.09 11.47 -8.74
C ALA A 283 10.28 12.46 -8.67
N ASN A 284 11.47 12.01 -8.27
CA ASN A 284 12.69 12.82 -8.17
C ASN A 284 13.61 12.72 -9.39
N PHE A 285 13.13 12.20 -10.52
CA PHE A 285 13.95 11.95 -11.71
C PHE A 285 14.47 13.25 -12.35
N TYR A 286 13.66 14.31 -12.38
CA TYR A 286 14.10 15.61 -12.86
C TYR A 286 15.25 16.17 -12.01
N ARG A 287 15.11 16.08 -10.68
CA ARG A 287 16.14 16.50 -9.72
C ARG A 287 17.44 15.73 -9.92
N LEU A 288 17.36 14.41 -10.14
CA LEU A 288 18.51 13.59 -10.50
C LEU A 288 19.20 14.07 -11.79
N LYS A 289 18.44 14.34 -12.86
CA LYS A 289 19.00 14.85 -14.12
C LYS A 289 19.74 16.17 -13.92
N MET A 290 19.14 17.12 -13.21
CA MET A 290 19.76 18.42 -12.93
C MET A 290 21.03 18.27 -12.08
N ALA A 291 20.99 17.42 -11.06
CA ALA A 291 22.13 17.14 -10.20
C ALA A 291 23.30 16.52 -10.98
N LEU A 292 23.01 15.61 -11.91
CA LEU A 292 24.02 14.99 -12.78
C LEU A 292 24.62 15.99 -13.77
N ALA A 293 23.85 16.95 -14.27
CA ALA A 293 24.33 17.98 -15.19
C ALA A 293 25.13 19.10 -14.52
N HIS A 294 24.87 19.41 -13.24
CA HIS A 294 25.52 20.53 -12.54
C HIS A 294 27.00 20.25 -12.19
N PRO A 295 28.00 21.00 -12.68
CA PRO A 295 29.41 20.80 -12.34
C PRO A 295 29.68 20.90 -10.82
N GLY A 296 30.63 20.14 -10.29
CA GLY A 296 30.96 20.12 -8.86
C GLY A 296 29.90 19.53 -7.91
N ARG A 297 28.66 19.29 -8.35
CA ARG A 297 27.61 18.73 -7.49
C ARG A 297 27.78 17.22 -7.37
N GLY A 298 28.17 16.72 -6.19
CA GLY A 298 28.14 15.29 -5.90
C GLY A 298 26.72 14.76 -5.88
N VAL A 299 26.49 13.50 -6.25
CA VAL A 299 25.14 12.91 -6.28
C VAL A 299 25.12 11.61 -5.49
N VAL A 300 24.14 11.48 -4.60
CA VAL A 300 23.85 10.24 -3.88
C VAL A 300 22.44 9.80 -4.23
N ILE A 301 22.28 8.57 -4.70
CA ILE A 301 21.00 7.93 -4.97
C ILE A 301 20.76 6.87 -3.90
N GLU A 302 19.75 7.09 -3.07
CA GLU A 302 19.38 6.19 -1.98
C GLU A 302 18.07 5.49 -2.31
N GLY A 303 17.86 4.31 -1.73
CA GLY A 303 16.63 3.55 -1.88
C GLY A 303 16.88 2.07 -1.72
N PRO A 304 15.84 1.25 -1.54
CA PRO A 304 15.98 -0.21 -1.47
C PRO A 304 16.68 -0.74 -2.72
N SER A 305 17.44 -1.83 -2.61
CA SER A 305 17.97 -2.48 -3.82
C SER A 305 16.81 -3.01 -4.68
N GLY A 306 17.04 -3.18 -5.98
CA GLY A 306 15.99 -3.55 -6.94
C GLY A 306 14.88 -2.51 -7.21
N ILE A 307 14.83 -1.36 -6.51
CA ILE A 307 13.84 -0.29 -6.75
C ILE A 307 14.06 0.46 -8.08
N GLY A 308 15.20 0.25 -8.73
CA GLY A 308 15.53 0.86 -10.02
C GLY A 308 16.51 2.03 -9.96
N LYS A 309 17.30 2.20 -8.89
CA LYS A 309 18.32 3.27 -8.77
C LYS A 309 19.28 3.31 -9.95
N THR A 310 19.92 2.18 -10.25
CA THR A 310 20.87 2.04 -11.38
C THR A 310 20.18 2.26 -12.73
N THR A 311 18.92 1.86 -12.83
CA THR A 311 18.08 2.05 -14.02
C THR A 311 17.80 3.53 -14.25
N ALA A 312 17.34 4.24 -13.22
CA ALA A 312 17.09 5.67 -13.27
C ALA A 312 18.37 6.46 -13.54
N LEU A 313 19.50 6.08 -12.93
CA LEU A 313 20.80 6.68 -13.22
C LEU A 313 21.18 6.53 -14.70
N LYS A 314 21.13 5.30 -15.24
CA LYS A 314 21.46 5.02 -16.64
C LYS A 314 20.54 5.79 -17.59
N GLU A 315 19.24 5.85 -17.29
CA GLU A 315 18.27 6.53 -18.14
C GLU A 315 18.40 8.05 -18.07
N ALA A 316 18.64 8.63 -16.88
CA ALA A 316 18.93 10.06 -16.73
C ALA A 316 20.17 10.46 -17.56
N LEU A 317 21.22 9.65 -17.50
CA LEU A 317 22.44 9.87 -18.28
C LEU A 317 22.21 9.71 -19.79
N ARG A 318 21.36 8.75 -20.21
CA ARG A 318 20.99 8.56 -21.62
C ARG A 318 20.26 9.79 -22.16
N GLN A 319 19.28 10.32 -21.42
CA GLN A 319 18.54 11.53 -21.81
C GLN A 319 19.45 12.77 -21.86
N LEU A 320 20.39 12.90 -20.91
CA LEU A 320 21.38 13.98 -20.92
C LEU A 320 22.30 13.90 -22.14
N LYS A 321 22.74 12.71 -22.54
CA LYS A 321 23.54 12.53 -23.78
C LYS A 321 22.81 13.02 -25.02
N THR A 322 21.51 12.71 -25.14
CA THR A 322 20.67 13.21 -26.26
C THR A 322 20.53 14.74 -26.25
N SER A 323 20.75 15.38 -25.10
CA SER A 323 20.70 16.82 -24.92
C SER A 323 22.06 17.52 -25.07
N GLY A 324 23.09 16.82 -25.56
CA GLY A 324 24.43 17.38 -25.82
C GLY A 324 25.43 17.23 -24.66
N TYR A 325 25.12 16.46 -23.63
CA TYR A 325 26.03 16.20 -22.50
C TYR A 325 26.95 15.00 -22.79
N ASP A 326 28.22 15.23 -23.12
CA ASP A 326 29.15 14.20 -23.65
C ASP A 326 30.17 13.65 -22.64
N ASN A 327 29.89 13.77 -21.33
CA ASN A 327 30.81 13.23 -20.33
C ASN A 327 30.89 11.69 -20.43
N LYS A 328 32.13 11.17 -20.37
CA LYS A 328 32.40 9.73 -20.24
C LYS A 328 31.82 9.21 -18.91
N ILE A 329 31.27 8.00 -18.93
CA ILE A 329 30.58 7.41 -17.78
C ILE A 329 31.15 6.03 -17.52
N THR A 330 31.57 5.80 -16.29
CA THR A 330 31.98 4.48 -15.80
C THR A 330 31.09 4.10 -14.62
N ILE A 331 30.41 2.95 -14.70
CA ILE A 331 29.61 2.41 -13.59
C ILE A 331 30.36 1.20 -13.04
N LEU A 332 30.65 1.22 -11.74
CA LEU A 332 31.30 0.14 -10.99
C LEU A 332 30.35 -0.26 -9.85
N SER A 333 30.29 -1.55 -9.52
CA SER A 333 29.52 -2.05 -8.36
C SER A 333 30.48 -2.65 -7.33
N ALA A 334 30.30 -2.25 -6.07
CA ALA A 334 31.10 -2.71 -4.94
C ALA A 334 30.85 -4.17 -4.56
N ARG A 335 29.85 -4.85 -5.17
CA ARG A 335 29.66 -6.30 -5.01
C ARG A 335 30.77 -7.13 -5.68
N PHE A 336 31.46 -6.55 -6.67
CA PHE A 336 32.45 -7.28 -7.47
C PHE A 336 33.88 -6.93 -7.02
N PRO A 337 34.68 -7.91 -6.58
CA PRO A 337 36.06 -7.66 -6.11
C PRO A 337 36.93 -6.91 -7.13
N ASP A 338 36.84 -7.26 -8.42
CA ASP A 338 37.63 -6.60 -9.48
C ASP A 338 37.29 -5.12 -9.65
N HIS A 339 36.01 -4.74 -9.42
CA HIS A 339 35.61 -3.34 -9.42
C HIS A 339 36.14 -2.61 -8.20
N VAL A 340 36.16 -3.26 -7.04
CA VAL A 340 36.74 -2.71 -5.80
C VAL A 340 38.23 -2.43 -5.99
N GLU A 341 38.99 -3.37 -6.56
CA GLU A 341 40.41 -3.15 -6.88
C GLU A 341 40.62 -2.01 -7.88
N LYS A 342 39.75 -1.90 -8.89
CA LYS A 342 39.79 -0.76 -9.82
C LYS A 342 39.51 0.58 -9.13
N LEU A 343 38.61 0.61 -8.13
CA LEU A 343 38.35 1.80 -7.31
C LEU A 343 39.54 2.19 -6.42
N ARG A 344 40.39 1.23 -6.00
CA ARG A 344 41.61 1.56 -5.22
C ARG A 344 42.61 2.40 -6.00
N SER A 345 42.60 2.31 -7.33
CA SER A 345 43.49 3.06 -8.23
C SER A 345 42.83 4.27 -8.90
N LEU A 346 41.66 4.70 -8.41
CA LEU A 346 40.82 5.74 -9.04
C LEU A 346 41.58 7.03 -9.39
N ASP A 347 42.58 7.39 -8.58
CA ASP A 347 43.35 8.62 -8.71
C ASP A 347 44.15 8.69 -10.03
N THR A 348 44.43 7.56 -10.67
CA THR A 348 45.28 7.50 -11.88
C THR A 348 44.51 7.53 -13.19
N TRP A 349 43.21 7.24 -13.17
CA TRP A 349 42.42 7.05 -14.41
C TRP A 349 41.08 7.77 -14.42
N GLN A 350 40.68 8.44 -13.33
CA GLN A 350 39.37 9.06 -13.25
C GLN A 350 39.13 10.10 -14.36
N GLU A 351 38.07 9.87 -15.12
CA GLU A 351 37.62 10.70 -16.23
C GLU A 351 36.08 10.71 -16.28
N GLY A 352 35.48 11.90 -16.37
CA GLY A 352 34.03 12.08 -16.44
C GLY A 352 33.28 11.66 -15.16
N ILE A 353 32.11 11.03 -15.33
CA ILE A 353 31.25 10.56 -14.25
C ILE A 353 31.62 9.13 -13.87
N ILE A 354 31.88 8.91 -12.58
CA ILE A 354 32.06 7.58 -12.00
C ILE A 354 30.92 7.31 -11.05
N ALA A 355 30.08 6.34 -11.41
CA ALA A 355 29.00 5.87 -10.56
C ALA A 355 29.41 4.60 -9.84
N ILE A 356 29.17 4.57 -8.53
CA ILE A 356 29.54 3.48 -7.63
C ILE A 356 28.25 2.91 -7.07
N ASP A 357 27.86 1.75 -7.60
CA ASP A 357 26.72 0.99 -7.15
C ASP A 357 27.06 0.15 -5.92
N ASP A 358 26.05 -0.15 -5.13
CA ASP A 358 26.16 -1.01 -3.95
C ASP A 358 27.18 -0.50 -2.91
N PHE A 359 27.30 0.82 -2.74
CA PHE A 359 28.37 1.46 -1.94
C PHE A 359 28.56 0.90 -0.52
N HIS A 360 27.49 0.40 0.11
CA HIS A 360 27.49 -0.19 1.45
C HIS A 360 28.34 -1.47 1.58
N PHE A 361 28.75 -2.09 0.47
CA PHE A 361 29.70 -3.21 0.48
C PHE A 361 31.17 -2.78 0.55
N LEU A 362 31.50 -1.49 0.38
CA LEU A 362 32.88 -1.02 0.39
C LEU A 362 33.49 -1.00 1.80
N GLU A 363 34.79 -1.30 1.86
CA GLU A 363 35.60 -1.09 3.06
C GLU A 363 35.66 0.39 3.44
N ARG A 364 35.62 0.68 4.75
CA ARG A 364 35.58 2.05 5.29
C ARG A 364 36.69 2.96 4.76
N ASN A 365 37.92 2.44 4.63
CA ASN A 365 39.05 3.23 4.13
C ASN A 365 38.85 3.69 2.69
N LEU A 366 38.35 2.80 1.83
CA LEU A 366 38.06 3.12 0.43
C LEU A 366 36.82 4.01 0.32
N GLY A 367 35.77 3.77 1.12
CA GLY A 367 34.61 4.64 1.22
C GLY A 367 34.99 6.09 1.58
N ASN A 368 35.83 6.27 2.61
CA ASN A 368 36.34 7.57 3.03
C ASN A 368 37.15 8.27 1.92
N HIS A 369 37.98 7.51 1.18
CA HIS A 369 38.73 8.03 0.04
C HIS A 369 37.80 8.62 -1.03
N LEU A 370 36.73 7.90 -1.37
CA LEU A 370 35.74 8.34 -2.37
C LEU A 370 34.98 9.59 -1.91
N VAL A 371 34.63 9.67 -0.62
CA VAL A 371 33.99 10.87 -0.04
C VAL A 371 34.91 12.08 -0.12
N ASN A 372 36.19 11.92 0.22
CA ASN A 372 37.16 13.01 0.12
C ASN A 372 37.35 13.50 -1.32
N ARG A 373 37.33 12.60 -2.30
CA ARG A 373 37.34 12.98 -3.72
C ARG A 373 36.09 13.75 -4.13
N LEU A 374 34.91 13.36 -3.63
CA LEU A 374 33.68 14.11 -3.86
C LEU A 374 33.83 15.55 -3.34
N LYS A 375 34.40 15.75 -2.14
CA LYS A 375 34.69 17.10 -1.61
C LYS A 375 35.59 17.89 -2.55
N TYR A 376 36.68 17.29 -2.99
CA TYR A 376 37.63 17.92 -3.91
C TYR A 376 36.98 18.37 -5.22
N PHE A 377 36.15 17.54 -5.84
CA PHE A 377 35.45 17.92 -7.08
C PHE A 377 34.41 19.01 -6.88
N ALA A 378 33.77 19.04 -5.71
CA ALA A 378 32.85 20.12 -5.36
C ALA A 378 33.57 21.46 -5.20
N ASP A 379 34.75 21.48 -4.57
CA ASP A 379 35.55 22.72 -4.43
C ASP A 379 36.11 23.24 -5.76
N GLN A 380 36.36 22.35 -6.72
CA GLN A 380 36.95 22.69 -8.03
C GLN A 380 35.90 22.92 -9.12
N GLU A 381 34.60 22.85 -8.80
CA GLU A 381 33.50 22.87 -9.79
C GLU A 381 33.74 21.94 -10.99
N SER A 382 34.35 20.78 -10.72
CA SER A 382 34.85 19.90 -11.76
C SER A 382 33.71 19.31 -12.60
N SER A 383 33.98 19.11 -13.89
CA SER A 383 33.13 18.31 -14.77
C SER A 383 33.21 16.82 -14.43
N GLN A 384 34.28 16.40 -13.73
CA GLN A 384 34.38 15.06 -13.17
C GLN A 384 33.50 14.93 -11.94
N LYS A 385 32.83 13.77 -11.80
CA LYS A 385 31.83 13.57 -10.76
C LYS A 385 31.87 12.16 -10.21
N ILE A 386 31.61 12.05 -8.91
CA ILE A 386 31.33 10.76 -8.26
C ILE A 386 29.84 10.72 -7.94
N VAL A 387 29.20 9.64 -8.37
CA VAL A 387 27.80 9.31 -8.04
C VAL A 387 27.82 8.08 -7.15
N ILE A 388 27.21 8.18 -5.97
CA ILE A 388 27.11 7.06 -5.03
C ILE A 388 25.70 6.51 -5.11
N VAL A 389 25.56 5.20 -5.28
CA VAL A 389 24.28 4.51 -5.27
C VAL A 389 24.30 3.47 -4.15
N GLY A 390 23.30 3.53 -3.26
CA GLY A 390 23.31 2.75 -2.04
C GLY A 390 21.91 2.44 -1.48
N ILE A 391 21.91 1.75 -0.34
CA ILE A 391 20.71 1.44 0.43
C ILE A 391 20.26 2.69 1.22
N PRO A 392 19.01 2.73 1.73
CA PRO A 392 18.58 3.80 2.61
C PRO A 392 19.56 3.97 3.78
N HIS A 393 19.77 5.21 4.23
CA HIS A 393 20.72 5.57 5.29
C HIS A 393 22.22 5.47 4.92
N THR A 394 22.56 5.32 3.64
CA THR A 394 23.94 5.56 3.14
C THR A 394 24.40 6.99 3.48
N ARG A 395 23.46 7.93 3.60
CA ARG A 395 23.61 9.28 4.13
C ARG A 395 24.37 9.31 5.45
N THR A 396 24.00 8.50 6.45
CA THR A 396 24.64 8.53 7.77
C THR A 396 26.11 8.17 7.65
N GLN A 397 26.42 7.17 6.81
CA GLN A 397 27.80 6.75 6.53
C GLN A 397 28.63 7.83 5.82
N LEU A 398 28.00 8.71 5.03
CA LEU A 398 28.67 9.79 4.31
C LEU A 398 28.79 11.08 5.16
N ILE A 399 27.78 11.38 5.99
CA ILE A 399 27.74 12.56 6.86
C ILE A 399 28.69 12.41 8.05
N ASP A 400 28.84 11.20 8.61
CA ASP A 400 29.81 10.95 9.71
C ASP A 400 31.27 11.16 9.27
N VAL A 401 31.54 11.16 7.96
CA VAL A 401 32.88 11.39 7.37
C VAL A 401 33.14 12.90 7.13
N GLY A 402 32.15 13.76 7.38
CA GLY A 402 32.32 15.21 7.49
C GLY A 402 31.00 15.97 7.29
N TYR A 403 30.60 16.74 8.29
CA TYR A 403 29.42 17.62 8.27
C TYR A 403 29.41 18.57 7.06
N ASP A 404 30.59 18.96 6.55
CA ASP A 404 30.75 19.90 5.43
C ASP A 404 30.33 19.34 4.06
N VAL A 405 30.08 18.03 3.97
CA VAL A 405 29.70 17.35 2.72
C VAL A 405 28.20 17.50 2.43
N ALA A 406 27.38 17.64 3.47
CA ALA A 406 25.93 17.58 3.38
C ALA A 406 25.33 18.69 2.50
N THR A 407 25.97 19.87 2.43
CA THR A 407 25.51 21.00 1.60
C THR A 407 25.97 20.91 0.14
N ARG A 408 26.91 20.02 -0.16
CA ARG A 408 27.61 19.90 -1.45
C ARG A 408 27.16 18.71 -2.29
N ILE A 409 26.44 17.79 -1.67
CA ILE A 409 25.85 16.62 -2.31
C ILE A 409 24.37 16.87 -2.56
N GLU A 410 23.90 16.43 -3.73
CA GLU A 410 22.49 16.23 -3.99
C GLU A 410 22.06 14.80 -3.65
N ILE A 411 21.06 14.67 -2.78
CA ILE A 411 20.54 13.36 -2.37
C ILE A 411 19.19 13.15 -3.07
N VAL A 412 19.12 12.06 -3.84
CA VAL A 412 17.90 11.62 -4.52
C VAL A 412 17.45 10.32 -3.87
N SER A 413 16.42 10.41 -3.02
CA SER A 413 15.77 9.21 -2.48
C SER A 413 14.80 8.61 -3.50
N MET A 414 14.90 7.30 -3.69
CA MET A 414 14.00 6.46 -4.47
C MET A 414 13.34 5.44 -3.53
N GLY A 415 12.17 5.79 -3.03
CA GLY A 415 11.36 4.90 -2.20
C GLY A 415 10.38 4.06 -3.01
N LYS A 416 9.45 3.40 -2.32
CA LYS A 416 8.34 2.67 -2.96
C LYS A 416 7.62 3.55 -3.97
N THR A 417 7.43 3.01 -5.18
CA THR A 417 6.72 3.71 -6.24
C THR A 417 5.22 3.66 -5.95
N SER A 418 4.50 4.77 -6.10
CA SER A 418 3.04 4.75 -5.92
C SER A 418 2.37 3.83 -6.93
N ASP A 419 1.25 3.23 -6.55
CA ASP A 419 0.41 2.37 -7.40
C ASP A 419 0.14 2.95 -8.79
N ILE A 420 0.03 4.28 -8.92
CA ILE A 420 -0.17 4.99 -10.20
C ILE A 420 0.95 4.70 -11.20
N PHE A 421 2.20 4.75 -10.75
CA PHE A 421 3.36 4.52 -11.62
C PHE A 421 3.54 3.04 -11.95
N VAL A 422 3.11 2.15 -11.04
CA VAL A 422 3.03 0.71 -11.32
C VAL A 422 1.97 0.46 -12.40
N GLU A 423 0.80 1.11 -12.28
CA GLU A 423 -0.25 1.06 -13.28
C GLU A 423 0.22 1.63 -14.63
N GLU A 424 0.89 2.78 -14.65
CA GLU A 424 1.46 3.38 -15.86
C GLU A 424 2.47 2.43 -16.55
N MET A 425 3.31 1.76 -15.76
CA MET A 425 4.26 0.76 -16.26
C MET A 425 3.53 -0.40 -16.96
N ILE A 426 2.45 -0.90 -16.36
CA ILE A 426 1.61 -1.97 -16.91
C ILE A 426 0.93 -1.50 -18.19
N GLU A 427 0.34 -0.31 -18.20
CA GLU A 427 -0.35 0.26 -19.36
C GLU A 427 0.59 0.47 -20.56
N LYS A 428 1.84 0.91 -20.32
CA LYS A 428 2.87 0.95 -21.37
C LYS A 428 3.16 -0.43 -21.95
N GLY A 429 3.16 -1.46 -21.12
CA GLY A 429 3.36 -2.84 -21.56
C GLY A 429 2.18 -3.42 -22.33
N GLU A 430 0.94 -3.15 -21.87
CA GLU A 430 -0.31 -3.47 -22.55
C GLU A 430 -0.34 -2.90 -23.97
N LEU A 431 0.00 -1.61 -24.09
CA LEU A 431 0.08 -0.93 -25.39
C LEU A 431 1.15 -1.55 -26.31
N ALA A 432 2.34 -1.86 -25.78
CA ALA A 432 3.43 -2.40 -26.58
C ALA A 432 3.17 -3.84 -27.09
N LEU A 433 2.50 -4.67 -26.29
CA LEU A 433 2.17 -6.04 -26.68
C LEU A 433 0.79 -6.18 -27.31
N ASN A 434 0.00 -5.10 -27.36
CA ASN A 434 -1.39 -5.13 -27.80
C ASN A 434 -2.24 -6.13 -26.99
N ILE A 435 -2.09 -6.07 -25.66
CA ILE A 435 -2.80 -6.92 -24.70
C ILE A 435 -3.52 -6.07 -23.66
N ARG A 436 -4.39 -6.70 -22.85
CA ARG A 436 -5.00 -6.07 -21.68
C ARG A 436 -5.10 -7.06 -20.52
N PHE A 437 -4.57 -6.72 -19.36
CA PHE A 437 -4.78 -7.48 -18.13
C PHE A 437 -6.16 -7.16 -17.55
N SER A 438 -7.04 -8.16 -17.51
CA SER A 438 -8.39 -7.96 -16.96
C SER A 438 -8.39 -7.59 -15.46
N ARG A 439 -7.36 -8.02 -14.72
CA ARG A 439 -7.20 -7.82 -13.27
C ARG A 439 -5.94 -7.01 -12.92
N LYS A 440 -5.69 -5.92 -13.65
CA LYS A 440 -4.49 -5.08 -13.42
C LYS A 440 -4.37 -4.55 -11.98
N ALA A 441 -5.49 -4.25 -11.32
CA ALA A 441 -5.52 -3.76 -9.94
C ALA A 441 -4.93 -4.77 -8.94
N GLU A 442 -5.14 -6.08 -9.17
CA GLU A 442 -4.55 -7.13 -8.34
C GLU A 442 -3.02 -7.11 -8.49
N ILE A 443 -2.50 -7.04 -9.73
CA ILE A 443 -1.06 -6.96 -10.00
C ILE A 443 -0.42 -5.76 -9.30
N VAL A 444 -1.06 -4.59 -9.39
CA VAL A 444 -0.59 -3.36 -8.74
C VAL A 444 -0.52 -3.55 -7.22
N SER A 445 -1.61 -4.02 -6.60
CA SER A 445 -1.70 -4.20 -5.15
C SER A 445 -0.68 -5.23 -4.63
N THR A 446 -0.53 -6.36 -5.33
CA THR A 446 0.40 -7.43 -4.98
C THR A 446 1.86 -7.00 -5.12
N SER A 447 2.16 -6.09 -6.05
CA SER A 447 3.51 -5.60 -6.27
C SER A 447 3.99 -4.64 -5.17
N ASN A 448 3.09 -4.10 -4.34
CA ASN A 448 3.40 -3.26 -3.18
C ASN A 448 4.41 -2.12 -3.51
N GLY A 449 4.19 -1.46 -4.65
CA GLY A 449 5.05 -0.39 -5.17
C GLY A 449 6.38 -0.82 -5.79
N SER A 450 6.66 -2.11 -5.91
CA SER A 450 7.87 -2.63 -6.58
C SER A 450 7.64 -2.82 -8.08
N LEU A 451 8.22 -1.93 -8.89
CA LEU A 451 8.18 -2.02 -10.36
C LEU A 451 8.83 -3.29 -10.90
N ASN A 452 9.83 -3.84 -10.20
CA ASN A 452 10.49 -5.09 -10.58
C ASN A 452 9.53 -6.28 -10.42
N ILE A 453 8.85 -6.38 -9.27
CA ILE A 453 7.84 -7.43 -9.03
C ILE A 453 6.70 -7.29 -10.03
N ALA A 454 6.21 -6.08 -10.28
CA ALA A 454 5.15 -5.85 -11.25
C ALA A 454 5.56 -6.29 -12.67
N GLN A 455 6.78 -5.98 -13.11
CA GLN A 455 7.29 -6.44 -14.42
C GLN A 455 7.40 -7.96 -14.49
N MET A 456 7.94 -8.59 -13.44
CA MET A 456 8.05 -10.04 -13.35
C MET A 456 6.67 -10.72 -13.43
N LEU A 457 5.68 -10.23 -12.68
CA LEU A 457 4.31 -10.75 -12.71
C LEU A 457 3.68 -10.56 -14.09
N CYS A 458 3.81 -9.38 -14.70
CA CYS A 458 3.28 -9.13 -16.04
C CYS A 458 3.91 -10.04 -17.11
N ALA A 459 5.23 -10.22 -17.06
CA ALA A 459 5.93 -11.12 -17.98
C ALA A 459 5.40 -12.56 -17.86
N LYS A 460 5.30 -13.07 -16.65
CA LYS A 460 4.84 -14.43 -16.38
C LYS A 460 3.38 -14.66 -16.77
N LEU A 461 2.49 -13.72 -16.41
CA LEU A 461 1.06 -13.80 -16.75
C LEU A 461 0.85 -13.75 -18.28
N ALA A 462 1.59 -12.88 -18.98
CA ALA A 462 1.55 -12.82 -20.44
C ALA A 462 2.07 -14.12 -21.08
N ALA A 463 3.19 -14.66 -20.59
CA ALA A 463 3.74 -15.92 -21.06
C ALA A 463 2.78 -17.10 -20.86
N ARG A 464 2.07 -17.15 -19.73
CA ARG A 464 1.09 -18.19 -19.41
C ARG A 464 -0.09 -18.24 -20.38
N GLU A 465 -0.48 -17.08 -20.88
CA GLU A 465 -1.50 -16.92 -21.93
C GLU A 465 -0.91 -17.06 -23.35
N ASN A 466 0.34 -17.53 -23.48
CA ASN A 466 1.08 -17.70 -24.73
C ASN A 466 1.32 -16.40 -25.52
N VAL A 467 1.48 -15.25 -24.84
CA VAL A 467 1.89 -13.99 -25.47
C VAL A 467 3.41 -13.92 -25.47
N MET A 468 4.03 -14.12 -26.64
CA MET A 468 5.50 -14.09 -26.79
C MET A 468 6.00 -12.83 -27.51
N GLU A 469 5.12 -12.18 -28.26
CA GLU A 469 5.38 -10.95 -29.01
C GLU A 469 4.11 -10.10 -29.08
N THR A 470 4.21 -8.90 -29.65
CA THR A 470 3.05 -8.03 -29.91
C THR A 470 1.98 -8.79 -30.71
N GLU A 471 0.78 -8.87 -30.13
CA GLU A 471 -0.35 -9.58 -30.72
C GLU A 471 -0.94 -8.82 -31.91
N GLY A 472 -1.34 -9.55 -32.95
CA GLY A 472 -1.95 -8.96 -34.14
C GLY A 472 -3.34 -8.37 -33.89
N ARG A 473 -3.99 -8.74 -32.78
CA ARG A 473 -5.29 -8.21 -32.32
C ARG A 473 -5.26 -8.05 -30.80
N LEU A 474 -6.01 -7.07 -30.30
CA LEU A 474 -6.09 -6.81 -28.86
C LEU A 474 -6.54 -8.07 -28.12
N LYS A 475 -5.68 -8.60 -27.26
CA LYS A 475 -5.94 -9.82 -26.49
C LYS A 475 -6.10 -9.50 -25.00
N THR A 476 -7.28 -9.78 -24.45
CA THR A 476 -7.52 -9.63 -23.00
C THR A 476 -7.07 -10.90 -22.27
N LEU A 477 -6.21 -10.73 -21.26
CA LEU A 477 -5.67 -11.79 -20.42
C LEU A 477 -6.54 -11.94 -19.16
N HIS A 478 -7.08 -13.15 -18.95
CA HIS A 478 -8.00 -13.49 -17.86
C HIS A 478 -7.37 -14.38 -16.78
N CYS A 479 -6.04 -14.37 -16.71
CA CYS A 479 -5.25 -15.16 -15.78
C CYS A 479 -5.50 -14.79 -14.31
N TYR A 480 -5.62 -15.82 -13.46
CA TYR A 480 -5.70 -15.71 -12.00
C TYR A 480 -4.30 -15.51 -11.42
N LEU A 481 -4.12 -14.43 -10.66
CA LEU A 481 -2.83 -14.04 -10.10
C LEU A 481 -2.34 -15.04 -9.05
N GLU A 482 -3.24 -15.67 -8.29
CA GLU A 482 -2.87 -16.56 -7.17
C GLU A 482 -2.03 -17.75 -7.63
N ALA A 483 -2.38 -18.35 -8.78
CA ALA A 483 -1.64 -19.48 -9.33
C ALA A 483 -0.20 -19.09 -9.72
N GLU A 484 -0.01 -17.88 -10.24
CA GLU A 484 1.31 -17.40 -10.65
C GLU A 484 2.17 -16.99 -9.45
N ILE A 485 1.55 -16.45 -8.39
CA ILE A 485 2.24 -16.18 -7.12
C ILE A 485 2.78 -17.50 -6.55
N GLU A 486 1.98 -18.56 -6.52
CA GLU A 486 2.39 -19.85 -5.95
C GLU A 486 3.52 -20.52 -6.78
N GLU A 487 3.48 -20.39 -8.11
CA GLU A 487 4.56 -20.86 -8.98
C GLU A 487 5.85 -20.04 -8.80
N THR A 488 5.73 -18.73 -8.69
CA THR A 488 6.85 -17.82 -8.40
C THR A 488 7.47 -18.13 -7.03
N LYS A 489 6.65 -18.41 -6.01
CA LYS A 489 7.12 -18.82 -4.69
C LYS A 489 7.95 -20.10 -4.73
N LYS A 490 7.55 -21.11 -5.52
CA LYS A 490 8.35 -22.35 -5.68
C LYS A 490 9.75 -22.07 -6.24
N ILE A 491 9.86 -21.17 -7.21
CA ILE A 491 11.16 -20.78 -7.78
C ILE A 491 11.97 -19.98 -6.75
N MET A 492 11.33 -19.06 -6.03
CA MET A 492 11.96 -18.26 -4.98
C MET A 492 12.39 -19.11 -3.78
N ASP A 493 11.71 -20.21 -3.49
CA ASP A 493 12.08 -21.16 -2.44
C ASP A 493 13.46 -21.81 -2.72
N LEU A 494 13.78 -22.06 -3.99
CA LEU A 494 15.11 -22.54 -4.40
C LEU A 494 16.20 -21.49 -4.14
N LYS A 495 15.86 -20.20 -4.17
CA LYS A 495 16.79 -19.08 -3.96
C LYS A 495 16.93 -18.71 -2.47
N TYR A 496 15.84 -18.69 -1.71
CA TYR A 496 15.79 -18.16 -0.34
C TYR A 496 15.61 -19.24 0.74
N GLY A 497 15.15 -20.44 0.40
CA GLY A 497 14.76 -21.44 1.39
C GLY A 497 15.89 -21.84 2.34
N GLU A 498 17.11 -21.99 1.82
CA GLU A 498 18.29 -22.27 2.65
C GLU A 498 18.61 -21.13 3.62
N PHE A 499 18.59 -19.89 3.12
CA PHE A 499 18.80 -18.69 3.94
C PHE A 499 17.76 -18.56 5.04
N ILE A 500 16.47 -18.70 4.69
CA ILE A 500 15.36 -18.61 5.65
C ILE A 500 15.50 -19.69 6.72
N ARG A 501 15.85 -20.91 6.32
CA ARG A 501 16.09 -22.01 7.26
C ARG A 501 17.25 -21.70 8.20
N PHE A 502 18.36 -21.24 7.66
CA PHE A 502 19.55 -20.93 8.46
C PHE A 502 19.27 -19.77 9.44
N PHE A 503 18.68 -18.68 8.94
CA PHE A 503 18.33 -17.51 9.73
C PHE A 503 17.30 -17.84 10.81
N SER A 504 16.27 -18.62 10.49
CA SER A 504 15.25 -19.00 11.47
C SER A 504 15.81 -19.88 12.60
N LEU A 505 16.87 -20.65 12.34
CA LEU A 505 17.49 -21.57 13.30
C LEU A 505 18.68 -20.96 14.05
N LEU A 506 18.86 -19.64 13.96
CA LEU A 506 19.99 -18.94 14.56
C LEU A 506 20.10 -19.18 16.08
N ASN A 507 18.98 -19.22 16.79
CA ASN A 507 18.88 -19.48 18.24
C ASN A 507 18.72 -20.98 18.56
N GLY A 508 18.90 -21.85 17.56
CA GLY A 508 18.83 -23.30 17.67
C GLY A 508 17.46 -23.88 17.32
N ARG A 509 17.37 -25.21 17.20
CA ARG A 509 16.14 -25.91 16.76
C ARG A 509 14.94 -25.77 17.70
N LYS A 510 15.17 -25.33 18.94
CA LYS A 510 14.12 -25.12 19.96
C LYS A 510 13.64 -23.67 20.02
N ASN A 511 14.43 -22.72 19.53
CA ASN A 511 14.14 -21.29 19.60
C ASN A 511 14.25 -20.73 18.17
N TYR A 512 13.14 -20.78 17.44
CA TYR A 512 13.04 -20.40 16.02
C TYR A 512 12.45 -19.00 15.84
N HIS A 513 12.43 -18.19 16.91
CA HIS A 513 11.76 -16.90 16.93
C HIS A 513 12.38 -15.85 15.99
N CYS A 514 13.57 -16.13 15.42
CA CYS A 514 14.14 -15.35 14.31
C CYS A 514 13.24 -15.32 13.07
N ILE A 515 12.31 -16.27 12.92
CA ILE A 515 11.28 -16.19 11.86
C ILE A 515 10.40 -14.95 12.02
N ASN A 516 10.09 -14.54 13.26
CA ASN A 516 9.27 -13.37 13.54
C ASN A 516 10.05 -12.09 13.22
N LEU A 517 11.38 -12.09 13.41
CA LEU A 517 12.24 -11.01 12.92
C LEU A 517 12.21 -10.89 11.39
N LEU A 518 12.23 -12.00 10.64
CA LEU A 518 12.13 -11.96 9.18
C LEU A 518 10.77 -11.46 8.70
N LEU A 519 9.69 -11.89 9.35
CA LEU A 519 8.33 -11.46 9.02
C LEU A 519 8.14 -9.98 9.31
N GLU A 520 8.62 -9.50 10.45
CA GLU A 520 8.54 -8.08 10.80
C GLU A 520 9.39 -7.23 9.87
N LEU A 521 10.60 -7.70 9.54
CA LEU A 521 11.48 -7.07 8.56
C LEU A 521 10.85 -7.01 7.16
N ALA A 522 10.02 -7.98 6.77
CA ALA A 522 9.31 -7.94 5.49
C ALA A 522 8.09 -7.00 5.52
N ARG A 523 7.49 -6.75 6.68
CA ARG A 523 6.37 -5.82 6.88
C ARG A 523 6.84 -4.38 7.06
N SER A 524 8.08 -4.19 7.53
CA SER A 524 8.63 -2.88 7.79
C SER A 524 8.78 -2.05 6.52
N GLU A 525 8.76 -0.73 6.69
CA GLU A 525 8.91 0.20 5.59
C GLU A 525 10.26 -0.03 4.90
N GLU A 526 10.23 -0.24 3.59
CA GLU A 526 11.42 -0.45 2.75
C GLU A 526 12.33 -1.64 3.15
N GLY A 527 11.83 -2.57 3.97
CA GLY A 527 12.63 -3.68 4.48
C GLY A 527 13.70 -3.24 5.50
N TYR A 528 13.52 -2.09 6.15
CA TYR A 528 14.41 -1.56 7.19
C TYR A 528 13.77 -1.76 8.58
N LEU A 529 14.48 -2.42 9.50
CA LEU A 529 13.99 -2.74 10.84
C LEU A 529 14.96 -2.24 11.92
N PRO A 530 14.73 -1.02 12.46
CA PRO A 530 15.53 -0.47 13.54
C PRO A 530 15.15 -1.09 14.88
N PHE A 531 16.08 -1.75 15.57
CA PHE A 531 15.79 -2.51 16.79
C PHE A 531 15.28 -1.64 17.94
N ALA A 532 15.79 -0.42 18.10
CA ALA A 532 15.37 0.47 19.18
C ALA A 532 13.87 0.86 19.08
N HIS A 533 13.38 1.11 17.87
CA HIS A 533 11.97 1.41 17.62
C HIS A 533 11.12 0.14 17.67
N THR A 534 11.61 -0.95 17.05
CA THR A 534 10.91 -2.23 16.98
C THR A 534 10.63 -2.81 18.37
N LYS A 535 11.57 -2.71 19.32
CA LYS A 535 11.33 -3.13 20.71
C LYS A 535 10.17 -2.39 21.39
N LYS A 536 9.92 -1.13 21.01
CA LYS A 536 8.84 -0.31 21.58
C LYS A 536 7.49 -0.61 20.94
N THR A 537 7.45 -0.77 19.62
CA THR A 537 6.21 -1.02 18.87
C THR A 537 5.79 -2.49 18.90
N HIS A 538 6.74 -3.40 19.00
CA HIS A 538 6.53 -4.85 19.02
C HIS A 538 7.23 -5.50 20.23
N PRO A 539 6.67 -5.35 21.46
CA PRO A 539 7.29 -5.87 22.69
C PRO A 539 7.55 -7.39 22.68
N HIS A 540 6.74 -8.15 21.94
CA HIS A 540 6.91 -9.60 21.77
C HIS A 540 8.22 -9.99 21.06
N LEU A 541 8.86 -9.08 20.32
CA LEU A 541 10.16 -9.30 19.67
C LEU A 541 11.35 -8.94 20.57
N LEU A 542 11.12 -8.38 21.76
CA LEU A 542 12.18 -7.83 22.61
C LEU A 542 13.25 -8.87 22.95
N LEU A 543 12.85 -10.06 23.41
CA LEU A 543 13.76 -11.16 23.75
C LEU A 543 14.57 -11.60 22.52
N VAL A 544 13.92 -11.76 21.37
CA VAL A 544 14.57 -12.22 20.13
C VAL A 544 15.60 -11.20 19.64
N ILE A 545 15.27 -9.91 19.70
CA ILE A 545 16.19 -8.83 19.33
C ILE A 545 17.38 -8.79 20.29
N GLU A 546 17.14 -8.94 21.60
CA GLU A 546 18.21 -8.97 22.59
C GLU A 546 19.15 -10.13 22.38
N GLU A 547 18.60 -11.34 22.20
CA GLU A 547 19.41 -12.51 21.87
C GLU A 547 20.20 -12.32 20.58
N PHE A 548 19.58 -11.75 19.54
CA PHE A 548 20.23 -11.46 18.26
C PHE A 548 21.46 -10.56 18.42
N ILE A 549 21.34 -9.52 19.27
CA ILE A 549 22.43 -8.58 19.56
C ILE A 549 23.50 -9.20 20.47
N THR A 550 23.10 -9.85 21.57
CA THR A 550 24.03 -10.32 22.61
C THR A 550 24.83 -11.55 22.21
N HIS A 551 24.23 -12.48 21.45
CA HIS A 551 24.90 -13.71 21.03
C HIS A 551 25.63 -13.58 19.69
N ASN A 552 25.81 -12.34 19.20
CA ASN A 552 26.61 -12.03 18.03
C ASN A 552 26.23 -12.87 16.80
N HIS A 553 24.93 -13.05 16.56
CA HIS A 553 24.39 -13.93 15.52
C HIS A 553 24.88 -13.60 14.11
N VAL A 554 25.33 -12.37 13.89
CA VAL A 554 25.96 -11.94 12.64
C VAL A 554 27.31 -12.61 12.41
N GLU A 555 28.14 -12.80 13.43
CA GLU A 555 29.39 -13.56 13.29
C GLU A 555 29.11 -15.04 12.98
N LYS A 556 28.06 -15.61 13.59
CA LYS A 556 27.60 -16.96 13.28
C LYS A 556 27.14 -17.05 11.81
N LEU A 557 26.36 -16.09 11.32
CA LEU A 557 25.98 -15.99 9.92
C LEU A 557 27.21 -15.85 8.99
N GLU A 558 28.20 -15.05 9.35
CA GLU A 558 29.45 -14.89 8.58
C GLU A 558 30.25 -16.17 8.49
N LYS A 559 30.33 -16.94 9.57
CA LYS A 559 31.11 -18.17 9.63
C LYS A 559 30.41 -19.35 8.97
N GLU A 560 29.11 -19.51 9.21
CA GLU A 560 28.36 -20.71 8.83
C GLU A 560 27.56 -20.55 7.52
N TYR A 561 27.13 -19.32 7.17
CA TYR A 561 26.38 -19.07 5.93
C TYR A 561 26.73 -17.73 5.25
N PRO A 562 27.98 -17.49 4.82
CA PRO A 562 28.46 -16.18 4.33
C PRO A 562 27.67 -15.61 3.15
N LYS A 563 26.94 -16.44 2.40
CA LYS A 563 26.01 -16.03 1.33
C LYS A 563 24.87 -15.13 1.83
N TYR A 564 24.57 -15.10 3.14
CA TYR A 564 23.51 -14.26 3.70
C TYR A 564 23.63 -12.78 3.32
N LYS A 565 24.86 -12.28 3.09
CA LYS A 565 25.18 -10.90 2.73
C LYS A 565 24.53 -10.45 1.41
N GLN A 566 24.05 -11.38 0.60
CA GLN A 566 23.31 -11.08 -0.63
C GLN A 566 21.81 -10.81 -0.39
N PHE A 567 21.32 -11.07 0.83
CA PHE A 567 19.89 -11.01 1.18
C PHE A 567 19.59 -9.96 2.24
N ILE A 568 20.40 -9.95 3.32
CA ILE A 568 20.22 -9.05 4.45
C ILE A 568 21.53 -8.38 4.86
N PHE A 569 21.40 -7.16 5.37
CA PHE A 569 22.49 -6.37 5.92
C PHE A 569 22.17 -6.02 7.37
N TYR A 570 23.17 -6.18 8.26
CA TYR A 570 23.07 -5.74 9.65
C TYR A 570 23.93 -4.49 9.86
N ASN A 571 23.26 -3.38 10.18
CA ASN A 571 23.92 -2.14 10.57
C ASN A 571 24.25 -2.18 12.06
N LYS A 572 25.51 -2.45 12.42
CA LYS A 572 26.00 -2.48 13.80
C LYS A 572 25.89 -1.13 14.53
N TYR A 573 25.87 -0.01 13.81
CA TYR A 573 25.83 1.33 14.39
C TYR A 573 24.41 1.79 14.71
N GLU A 574 23.49 1.59 13.78
CA GLU A 574 22.07 1.93 13.96
C GLU A 574 21.28 0.82 14.66
N LEU A 575 21.93 -0.34 14.91
CA LEU A 575 21.30 -1.55 15.43
C LEU A 575 20.03 -1.88 14.62
N ALA A 576 20.20 -2.05 13.31
CA ALA A 576 19.10 -2.27 12.37
C ALA A 576 19.40 -3.42 11.42
N LEU A 577 18.36 -4.18 11.08
CA LEU A 577 18.38 -5.15 9.98
C LEU A 577 17.76 -4.55 8.73
N VAL A 578 18.32 -4.86 7.56
CA VAL A 578 17.84 -4.36 6.28
C VAL A 578 17.77 -5.51 5.27
N ILE A 579 16.65 -5.67 4.56
CA ILE A 579 16.57 -6.56 3.39
C ILE A 579 17.04 -5.79 2.15
N ASP A 580 18.02 -6.34 1.45
CA ASP A 580 18.57 -5.77 0.21
C ASP A 580 17.95 -6.41 -1.05
N ASP A 581 17.05 -7.39 -0.92
CA ASP A 581 16.37 -8.03 -2.06
C ASP A 581 14.84 -7.85 -2.01
N PRO A 582 14.24 -7.02 -2.88
CA PRO A 582 12.77 -6.88 -2.94
C PRO A 582 12.04 -8.18 -3.26
N GLN A 583 12.68 -9.11 -3.97
CA GLN A 583 12.09 -10.42 -4.21
C GLN A 583 12.03 -11.24 -2.93
N LEU A 584 12.94 -11.05 -1.97
CA LEU A 584 12.84 -11.65 -0.64
C LEU A 584 11.71 -11.01 0.18
N ILE A 585 11.56 -9.68 0.13
CA ILE A 585 10.43 -8.98 0.77
C ILE A 585 9.11 -9.53 0.22
N PHE A 586 8.99 -9.58 -1.11
CA PHE A 586 7.81 -10.12 -1.78
C PHE A 586 7.56 -11.58 -1.37
N TYR A 587 8.58 -12.44 -1.43
CA TYR A 587 8.46 -13.83 -1.01
C TYR A 587 7.97 -13.96 0.43
N LEU A 588 8.55 -13.21 1.37
CA LEU A 588 8.14 -13.25 2.78
C LEU A 588 6.73 -12.69 2.99
N GLN A 589 6.33 -11.64 2.28
CA GLN A 589 4.97 -11.09 2.33
C GLN A 589 3.91 -12.05 1.76
N GLN A 590 4.28 -12.84 0.74
CA GLN A 590 3.39 -13.82 0.12
C GLN A 590 3.45 -15.21 0.77
N THR A 591 4.30 -15.41 1.78
CA THR A 591 4.46 -16.69 2.47
C THR A 591 3.89 -16.59 3.87
N SER A 592 2.92 -17.45 4.18
CA SER A 592 2.37 -17.53 5.53
C SER A 592 3.42 -18.02 6.53
N GLN A 593 3.30 -17.59 7.78
CA GLN A 593 4.18 -18.05 8.87
C GLN A 593 4.16 -19.58 9.01
N SER A 594 3.01 -20.22 8.77
CA SER A 594 2.87 -21.68 8.77
C SER A 594 3.69 -22.35 7.65
N GLN A 595 3.70 -21.78 6.44
CA GLN A 595 4.53 -22.26 5.33
C GLN A 595 6.03 -22.11 5.64
N LEU A 596 6.46 -20.98 6.20
CA LEU A 596 7.85 -20.76 6.61
C LEU A 596 8.28 -21.74 7.72
N ARG A 597 7.40 -22.00 8.71
CA ARG A 597 7.63 -23.01 9.76
C ARG A 597 7.74 -24.43 9.18
N LYS A 598 6.92 -24.77 8.20
CA LYS A 598 6.99 -26.05 7.48
C LYS A 598 8.31 -26.20 6.72
N ALA A 599 8.80 -25.13 6.09
CA ALA A 599 10.06 -25.12 5.33
C ALA A 599 11.31 -25.38 6.18
N ILE A 600 11.26 -25.09 7.48
CA ILE A 600 12.35 -25.38 8.44
C ILE A 600 12.23 -26.77 9.09
N GLY A 601 11.33 -27.62 8.60
CA GLY A 601 11.18 -29.00 9.04
C GLY A 601 10.35 -29.15 10.32
N MET A 602 9.61 -28.11 10.71
CA MET A 602 8.59 -28.24 11.76
C MET A 602 7.36 -28.88 11.11
N SER A 603 6.94 -30.04 11.63
CA SER A 603 5.62 -30.59 11.29
C SER A 603 4.55 -29.55 11.62
N GLU A 604 3.38 -29.64 10.99
CA GLU A 604 2.18 -28.91 11.38
C GLU A 604 1.91 -29.11 12.88
N TYR A 605 2.53 -28.29 13.72
CA TYR A 605 2.10 -28.12 15.10
C TYR A 605 0.80 -27.35 14.98
N ASN A 606 -0.28 -28.07 15.31
CA ASN A 606 -1.68 -27.65 15.31
C ASN A 606 -1.80 -26.14 15.43
N THR A 607 -2.53 -25.51 14.50
CA THR A 607 -3.16 -24.22 14.79
C THR A 607 -3.98 -24.41 16.05
N ARG A 608 -3.43 -24.02 17.19
CA ARG A 608 -4.09 -24.10 18.49
C ARG A 608 -5.32 -23.20 18.39
N ASN A 609 -6.50 -23.80 18.42
CA ASN A 609 -7.79 -23.11 18.33
C ASN A 609 -8.75 -23.54 19.43
N LYS A 610 -8.28 -24.37 20.37
CA LYS A 610 -9.11 -24.91 21.45
C LYS A 610 -8.96 -24.11 22.74
N VAL A 611 -10.02 -24.12 23.53
CA VAL A 611 -10.01 -23.63 24.92
C VAL A 611 -10.05 -24.85 25.84
N PHE A 612 -8.93 -25.18 26.47
CA PHE A 612 -8.84 -26.29 27.43
C PHE A 612 -9.28 -25.81 28.81
N ILE A 613 -10.10 -26.59 29.52
CA ILE A 613 -10.50 -26.29 30.91
C ILE A 613 -9.97 -27.39 31.82
N SER A 614 -9.07 -27.01 32.74
CA SER A 614 -8.55 -27.89 33.79
C SER A 614 -9.24 -27.57 35.11
N TYR A 615 -9.69 -28.61 35.82
CA TYR A 615 -10.40 -28.47 37.09
C TYR A 615 -10.31 -29.78 37.89
N SER A 616 -10.52 -29.71 39.21
CA SER A 616 -10.74 -30.92 40.01
C SER A 616 -12.19 -31.39 39.87
N HIS A 617 -12.44 -32.70 39.74
CA HIS A 617 -13.81 -33.23 39.61
C HIS A 617 -14.74 -32.82 40.77
N ILE A 618 -14.18 -32.49 41.93
CA ILE A 618 -14.93 -31.96 43.08
C ILE A 618 -15.57 -30.60 42.75
N ASP A 619 -14.94 -29.80 41.90
CA ASP A 619 -15.36 -28.45 41.50
C ASP A 619 -16.28 -28.45 40.26
N SER A 620 -16.87 -29.60 39.90
CA SER A 620 -17.68 -29.78 38.68
C SER A 620 -18.91 -28.87 38.59
N GLU A 621 -19.43 -28.37 39.70
CA GLU A 621 -20.54 -27.42 39.72
C GLU A 621 -20.15 -26.06 39.11
N LEU A 622 -18.94 -25.59 39.41
CA LEU A 622 -18.40 -24.34 38.88
C LEU A 622 -18.04 -24.46 37.40
N LEU A 623 -17.55 -25.64 36.97
CA LEU A 623 -17.38 -25.94 35.56
C LEU A 623 -18.70 -25.80 34.79
N LYS A 624 -19.80 -26.38 35.28
CA LYS A 624 -21.13 -26.28 34.62
C LYS A 624 -21.58 -24.82 34.45
N ARG A 625 -21.28 -23.99 35.45
CA ARG A 625 -21.59 -22.56 35.39
C ARG A 625 -20.74 -21.88 34.31
N LEU A 626 -19.42 -22.09 34.28
CA LEU A 626 -18.53 -21.55 33.25
C LEU A 626 -18.93 -22.02 31.83
N GLN A 627 -19.30 -23.29 31.66
CA GLN A 627 -19.80 -23.83 30.38
C GLN A 627 -21.02 -23.04 29.87
N THR A 628 -21.88 -22.55 30.77
CA THR A 628 -23.06 -21.75 30.40
C THR A 628 -22.66 -20.41 29.80
N TYR A 629 -21.60 -19.77 30.33
CA TYR A 629 -21.06 -18.52 29.81
C TYR A 629 -20.33 -18.70 28.48
N LEU A 630 -19.66 -19.84 28.26
CA LEU A 630 -18.93 -20.13 27.01
C LEU A 630 -19.84 -20.56 25.83
N LYS A 631 -21.05 -21.06 26.11
CA LYS A 631 -21.99 -21.55 25.08
C LYS A 631 -22.27 -20.57 23.92
N PRO A 632 -22.46 -19.26 24.13
CA PRO A 632 -22.63 -18.29 23.04
C PRO A 632 -21.43 -18.25 22.09
N LEU A 633 -20.20 -18.36 22.61
CA LEU A 633 -18.98 -18.38 21.81
C LEU A 633 -18.83 -19.70 21.03
N GLU A 634 -19.14 -20.83 21.68
CA GLU A 634 -19.17 -22.14 21.02
C GLU A 634 -20.18 -22.16 19.85
N LYS A 635 -21.39 -21.61 20.05
CA LYS A 635 -22.44 -21.56 19.02
C LYS A 635 -22.04 -20.71 17.81
N ARG A 636 -21.20 -19.70 18.00
CA ARG A 636 -20.68 -18.84 16.92
C ARG A 636 -19.43 -19.41 16.25
N GLY A 637 -18.95 -20.57 16.70
CA GLY A 637 -17.72 -21.20 16.19
C GLY A 637 -16.44 -20.48 16.57
N LEU A 638 -16.49 -19.55 17.54
CA LEU A 638 -15.32 -18.79 17.99
C LEU A 638 -14.44 -19.58 18.95
N VAL A 639 -15.02 -20.54 19.67
CA VAL A 639 -14.34 -21.37 20.68
C VAL A 639 -14.66 -22.84 20.45
N ASP A 640 -13.64 -23.69 20.33
CA ASP A 640 -13.78 -25.15 20.54
C ASP A 640 -13.29 -25.50 21.96
N ARG A 641 -14.24 -25.59 22.90
CA ARG A 641 -13.95 -25.91 24.30
C ARG A 641 -13.55 -27.38 24.45
N TRP A 642 -12.63 -27.68 25.35
CA TRP A 642 -12.33 -29.04 25.75
C TRP A 642 -12.27 -29.15 27.27
N ASP A 643 -12.90 -30.21 27.79
CA ASP A 643 -12.87 -30.66 29.18
C ASP A 643 -13.15 -32.17 29.21
N ASP A 644 -12.87 -32.81 30.34
CA ASP A 644 -13.06 -34.24 30.57
C ASP A 644 -14.50 -34.75 30.27
N THR A 645 -15.52 -33.91 30.39
CA THR A 645 -16.92 -34.27 30.08
C THR A 645 -17.16 -34.61 28.61
N ARG A 646 -16.23 -34.24 27.70
CA ARG A 646 -16.30 -34.58 26.27
C ARG A 646 -15.71 -35.96 25.94
N ILE A 647 -15.12 -36.66 26.92
CA ILE A 647 -14.58 -38.01 26.72
C ILE A 647 -15.73 -39.01 26.69
N LYS A 648 -15.93 -39.68 25.53
CA LYS A 648 -16.97 -40.71 25.36
C LYS A 648 -16.47 -42.07 25.83
N THR A 649 -17.40 -42.91 26.30
CA THR A 649 -17.12 -44.31 26.67
C THR A 649 -16.42 -45.06 25.52
N GLY A 650 -15.26 -45.65 25.80
CA GLY A 650 -14.43 -46.36 24.81
C GLY A 650 -13.23 -45.58 24.27
N MET A 651 -13.10 -44.28 24.58
CA MET A 651 -11.91 -43.48 24.24
C MET A 651 -10.79 -43.72 25.26
N LYS A 652 -9.53 -43.71 24.79
CA LYS A 652 -8.35 -43.69 25.68
C LYS A 652 -8.20 -42.29 26.27
N TRP A 653 -8.81 -42.08 27.43
CA TRP A 653 -8.94 -40.77 28.08
C TRP A 653 -7.63 -39.97 28.19
N ARG A 654 -6.50 -40.61 28.53
CA ARG A 654 -5.18 -39.95 28.59
C ARG A 654 -4.68 -39.44 27.23
N ASP A 655 -4.92 -40.20 26.16
CA ASP A 655 -4.50 -39.81 24.81
C ASP A 655 -5.34 -38.62 24.31
N GLU A 656 -6.63 -38.58 24.67
CA GLU A 656 -7.53 -37.48 24.32
C GLU A 656 -7.22 -36.20 25.11
N ILE A 657 -6.87 -36.30 26.40
CA ILE A 657 -6.35 -35.18 27.19
C ILE A 657 -5.10 -34.61 26.54
N LYS A 658 -4.12 -35.47 26.20
CA LYS A 658 -2.88 -35.02 25.57
C LYS A 658 -3.12 -34.29 24.25
N LYS A 659 -3.98 -34.83 23.38
CA LYS A 659 -4.35 -34.16 22.12
C LYS A 659 -5.02 -32.81 22.35
N ALA A 660 -5.85 -32.70 23.39
CA ALA A 660 -6.52 -31.46 23.72
C ALA A 660 -5.55 -30.40 24.26
N LEU A 661 -4.62 -30.81 25.12
CA LEU A 661 -3.52 -29.98 25.62
C LEU A 661 -2.65 -29.47 24.46
N ASP A 662 -2.26 -30.34 23.53
CA ASP A 662 -1.45 -29.98 22.35
C ASP A 662 -2.17 -28.98 21.41
N ALA A 663 -3.52 -28.97 21.41
CA ALA A 663 -4.35 -28.11 20.56
C ALA A 663 -4.89 -26.84 21.26
N ALA A 664 -4.58 -26.65 22.55
CA ALA A 664 -5.11 -25.55 23.36
C ALA A 664 -4.40 -24.22 23.05
N LYS A 665 -5.16 -23.19 22.62
CA LYS A 665 -4.69 -21.79 22.51
C LYS A 665 -4.83 -21.08 23.84
N ILE A 666 -5.90 -21.41 24.58
CA ILE A 666 -6.21 -20.85 25.89
C ILE A 666 -6.46 -22.03 26.83
N ALA A 667 -5.88 -21.97 28.02
CA ALA A 667 -6.14 -22.89 29.12
C ALA A 667 -6.79 -22.12 30.28
N ILE A 668 -8.01 -22.51 30.65
CA ILE A 668 -8.72 -21.97 31.79
C ILE A 668 -8.51 -22.93 32.96
N LEU A 669 -7.89 -22.46 34.04
CA LEU A 669 -7.61 -23.26 35.23
C LEU A 669 -8.55 -22.85 36.36
N LEU A 670 -9.37 -23.80 36.83
CA LEU A 670 -10.22 -23.63 38.00
C LEU A 670 -9.45 -24.06 39.25
N VAL A 671 -8.73 -23.11 39.84
CA VAL A 671 -7.73 -23.38 40.89
C VAL A 671 -8.40 -23.37 42.27
N SER A 672 -8.52 -24.54 42.87
CA SER A 672 -8.93 -24.76 44.25
C SER A 672 -7.84 -25.49 45.06
N SER A 673 -8.04 -25.63 46.36
CA SER A 673 -7.24 -26.54 47.20
C SER A 673 -7.20 -27.97 46.65
N ASN A 674 -8.31 -28.46 46.09
CA ASN A 674 -8.40 -29.79 45.48
C ASN A 674 -7.70 -29.87 44.11
N PHE A 675 -7.69 -28.79 43.34
CA PHE A 675 -6.93 -28.69 42.09
C PHE A 675 -5.44 -28.80 42.36
N LEU A 676 -4.94 -28.03 43.34
CA LEU A 676 -3.52 -28.02 43.71
C LEU A 676 -3.06 -29.31 44.42
N ALA A 677 -3.99 -30.10 44.96
CA ALA A 677 -3.69 -31.39 45.59
C ALA A 677 -3.79 -32.59 44.62
N SER A 678 -4.16 -32.38 43.37
CA SER A 678 -4.36 -33.46 42.40
C SER A 678 -3.05 -33.83 41.70
N ASP A 679 -2.49 -34.99 42.06
CA ASP A 679 -1.27 -35.55 41.43
C ASP A 679 -1.41 -35.64 39.91
N PHE A 680 -2.61 -36.00 39.42
CA PHE A 680 -2.85 -36.11 37.98
C PHE A 680 -2.69 -34.77 37.27
N ILE A 681 -3.26 -33.70 37.83
CA ILE A 681 -3.18 -32.35 37.26
C ILE A 681 -1.73 -31.84 37.32
N LEU A 682 -1.07 -32.00 38.48
CA LEU A 682 0.32 -31.56 38.69
C LEU A 682 1.34 -32.29 37.81
N GLU A 683 1.14 -33.58 37.54
CA GLU A 683 2.11 -34.39 36.78
C GLU A 683 1.79 -34.45 35.27
N ASN A 684 0.52 -34.29 34.86
CA ASN A 684 0.09 -34.60 33.49
C ASN A 684 -0.57 -33.44 32.74
N GLU A 685 -1.24 -32.50 33.42
CA GLU A 685 -1.93 -31.39 32.75
C GLU A 685 -1.16 -30.07 32.86
N LEU A 686 -0.68 -29.72 34.04
CA LEU A 686 0.03 -28.47 34.28
C LEU A 686 1.38 -28.39 33.56
N PRO A 687 2.29 -29.39 33.62
CA PRO A 687 3.60 -29.29 32.96
C PRO A 687 3.51 -29.02 31.45
N PRO A 688 2.67 -29.72 30.66
CA PRO A 688 2.55 -29.40 29.24
C PRO A 688 1.87 -28.06 28.98
N LEU A 689 0.91 -27.60 29.82
CA LEU A 689 0.30 -26.27 29.68
C LEU A 689 1.27 -25.14 29.96
N LEU A 690 2.07 -25.26 31.02
CA LEU A 690 3.09 -24.28 31.37
C LEU A 690 4.16 -24.20 30.29
N LYS A 691 4.62 -25.36 29.81
CA LYS A 691 5.52 -25.45 28.67
C LYS A 691 4.90 -24.83 27.41
N ALA A 692 3.63 -25.11 27.14
CA ALA A 692 2.88 -24.54 26.02
C ALA A 692 2.72 -23.02 26.13
N ALA A 693 2.65 -22.47 27.33
CA ALA A 693 2.57 -21.03 27.55
C ALA A 693 3.93 -20.34 27.40
N GLU A 694 4.99 -20.96 27.91
CA GLU A 694 6.37 -20.44 27.81
C GLU A 694 6.95 -20.58 26.39
N GLU A 695 6.73 -21.71 25.72
CA GLU A 695 7.40 -22.05 24.45
C GLU A 695 6.55 -21.81 23.20
N GLU A 696 5.21 -21.85 23.33
CA GLU A 696 4.28 -21.91 22.20
C GLU A 696 3.17 -20.84 22.24
N GLY A 697 3.20 -19.93 23.22
CA GLY A 697 2.29 -18.79 23.32
C GLY A 697 0.85 -19.15 23.69
N ALA A 698 0.60 -20.30 24.33
CA ALA A 698 -0.69 -20.56 24.95
C ALA A 698 -0.95 -19.59 26.10
N LEU A 699 -2.19 -19.13 26.23
CA LEU A 699 -2.60 -18.23 27.31
C LEU A 699 -3.20 -19.02 28.45
N ILE A 700 -2.77 -18.73 29.68
CA ILE A 700 -3.27 -19.38 30.90
C ILE A 700 -4.12 -18.39 31.67
N PHE A 701 -5.39 -18.72 31.86
CA PHE A 701 -6.36 -17.94 32.63
C PHE A 701 -6.74 -18.71 33.89
N SER A 702 -6.20 -18.26 35.03
CA SER A 702 -6.43 -18.89 36.32
C SER A 702 -7.53 -18.18 37.09
N ILE A 703 -8.52 -18.94 37.57
CA ILE A 703 -9.62 -18.49 38.44
C ILE A 703 -9.44 -19.16 39.80
N ILE A 704 -9.29 -18.35 40.85
CA ILE A 704 -9.12 -18.86 42.21
C ILE A 704 -10.50 -19.12 42.83
N LEU A 705 -10.82 -20.38 43.11
CA LEU A 705 -12.15 -20.82 43.54
C LEU A 705 -12.35 -20.72 45.05
N ASP A 706 -11.40 -21.19 45.85
CA ASP A 706 -11.46 -21.24 47.31
C ASP A 706 -10.19 -20.61 47.94
N PRO A 707 -10.15 -20.38 49.28
CA PRO A 707 -8.97 -19.83 49.94
C PRO A 707 -7.75 -20.77 49.86
N CYS A 708 -6.92 -20.62 48.84
CA CYS A 708 -5.74 -21.46 48.60
C CYS A 708 -4.42 -20.67 48.41
N LYS A 709 -4.39 -19.39 48.80
CA LYS A 709 -3.26 -18.46 48.54
C LYS A 709 -1.88 -19.05 48.85
N SER A 710 -1.70 -19.64 50.04
CA SER A 710 -0.39 -20.16 50.45
C SER A 710 0.07 -21.34 49.60
N ALA A 711 -0.85 -22.21 49.17
CA ALA A 711 -0.54 -23.31 48.26
C ALA A 711 -0.30 -22.80 46.83
N PHE A 712 -1.05 -21.78 46.40
CA PHE A 712 -0.89 -21.16 45.09
C PHE A 712 0.48 -20.49 44.92
N SER A 713 0.95 -19.73 45.93
CA SER A 713 2.29 -19.12 45.92
C SER A 713 3.44 -20.13 45.94
N LEU A 714 3.19 -21.40 46.27
CA LEU A 714 4.19 -22.46 46.18
C LEU A 714 4.12 -23.22 44.84
N SER A 715 3.15 -22.90 43.99
CA SER A 715 2.95 -23.54 42.69
C SER A 715 3.61 -22.76 41.57
N GLU A 716 3.90 -23.46 40.46
CA GLU A 716 4.45 -22.85 39.25
C GLU A 716 3.49 -21.83 38.60
N LEU A 717 2.22 -21.80 39.03
CA LEU A 717 1.19 -20.88 38.56
C LEU A 717 1.32 -19.45 39.09
N GLU A 718 2.12 -19.20 40.14
CA GLU A 718 2.30 -17.85 40.71
C GLU A 718 2.80 -16.84 39.67
N LYS A 719 3.54 -17.31 38.65
CA LYS A 719 4.09 -16.50 37.57
C LYS A 719 3.03 -15.97 36.60
N PHE A 720 1.81 -16.50 36.63
CA PHE A 720 0.74 -16.16 35.70
C PHE A 720 -0.30 -15.27 36.37
N GLN A 721 -0.76 -14.25 35.65
CA GLN A 721 -1.79 -13.34 36.16
C GLN A 721 -3.11 -14.09 36.34
N THR A 722 -3.72 -13.93 37.51
CA THR A 722 -5.02 -14.51 37.86
C THR A 722 -6.16 -13.53 37.56
N LEU A 723 -7.34 -14.04 37.20
CA LEU A 723 -8.51 -13.19 36.91
C LEU A 723 -9.04 -12.49 38.16
N ASN A 724 -9.02 -13.21 39.28
CA ASN A 724 -9.32 -12.70 40.60
C ASN A 724 -8.09 -12.88 41.50
N PRO A 725 -7.81 -11.91 42.39
CA PRO A 725 -6.62 -11.98 43.21
C PRO A 725 -6.73 -13.15 44.20
N PRO A 726 -5.64 -13.88 44.51
CA PRO A 726 -5.70 -15.06 45.39
C PRO A 726 -6.22 -14.81 46.81
N ASN A 727 -6.33 -13.55 47.24
CA ASN A 727 -6.92 -13.15 48.51
C ASN A 727 -8.43 -12.87 48.44
N LYS A 728 -9.04 -12.85 47.26
CA LYS A 728 -10.48 -12.74 47.02
C LYS A 728 -10.94 -13.92 46.13
N PRO A 729 -11.04 -15.14 46.68
CA PRO A 729 -11.48 -16.32 45.93
C PRO A 729 -12.98 -16.24 45.60
N LEU A 730 -13.39 -16.99 44.58
CA LEU A 730 -14.77 -17.01 44.09
C LEU A 730 -15.78 -17.36 45.19
N SER A 731 -15.43 -18.29 46.08
CA SER A 731 -16.25 -18.71 47.22
C SER A 731 -16.58 -17.57 48.19
N GLY A 732 -15.79 -16.49 48.20
CA GLY A 732 -15.99 -15.31 49.04
C GLY A 732 -16.66 -14.13 48.33
N MET A 733 -17.07 -14.30 47.07
CA MET A 733 -17.71 -13.26 46.26
C MET A 733 -19.24 -13.43 46.23
N GLU A 734 -19.96 -12.32 46.11
CA GLU A 734 -21.40 -12.33 45.87
C GLU A 734 -21.74 -12.85 44.46
N GLN A 735 -22.95 -13.41 44.27
CA GLN A 735 -23.32 -14.02 42.98
C GLN A 735 -23.18 -13.07 41.78
N HIS A 736 -23.45 -11.77 41.99
CA HIS A 736 -23.27 -10.73 40.98
C HIS A 736 -21.80 -10.53 40.60
N GLU A 737 -20.91 -10.39 41.58
CA GLU A 737 -19.46 -10.23 41.36
C GLU A 737 -18.87 -11.44 40.62
N GLN A 738 -19.35 -12.65 40.94
CA GLN A 738 -18.96 -13.87 40.22
C GLN A 738 -19.41 -13.82 38.75
N GLY A 739 -20.60 -13.25 38.48
CA GLY A 739 -21.12 -13.07 37.12
C GLY A 739 -20.28 -12.10 36.29
N GLU A 740 -19.93 -10.94 36.86
CA GLU A 740 -19.05 -9.95 36.21
C GLU A 740 -17.67 -10.54 35.89
N MET A 741 -17.13 -11.37 36.78
CA MET A 741 -15.85 -12.03 36.55
C MET A 741 -15.90 -13.02 35.38
N PHE A 742 -17.00 -13.78 35.23
CA PHE A 742 -17.17 -14.66 34.07
C PHE A 742 -17.38 -13.87 32.76
N ASP A 743 -18.00 -12.70 32.82
CA ASP A 743 -18.17 -11.81 31.64
C ASP A 743 -16.84 -11.17 31.23
N LYS A 744 -16.02 -10.77 32.21
CA LYS A 744 -14.64 -10.33 31.97
C LYS A 744 -13.82 -11.44 31.31
N LEU A 745 -13.90 -12.68 31.81
CA LEU A 745 -13.22 -13.82 31.20
C LEU A 745 -13.62 -14.02 29.72
N LEU A 746 -14.90 -13.85 29.38
CA LEU A 746 -15.36 -13.93 27.99
C LEU A 746 -14.71 -12.86 27.12
N THR A 747 -14.62 -11.63 27.64
CA THR A 747 -13.97 -10.51 26.95
C THR A 747 -12.49 -10.80 26.72
N ASP A 748 -11.78 -11.24 27.77
CA ASP A 748 -10.35 -11.60 27.71
C ASP A 748 -10.10 -12.75 26.72
N ILE A 749 -11.01 -13.73 26.65
CA ILE A 749 -10.97 -14.83 25.65
C ILE A 749 -11.16 -14.31 24.23
N ILE A 750 -12.13 -13.41 23.99
CA ILE A 750 -12.39 -12.86 22.65
C ILE A 750 -11.19 -12.03 22.17
N GLU A 751 -10.61 -11.21 23.05
CA GLU A 751 -9.41 -10.42 22.74
C GLU A 751 -8.22 -11.33 22.42
N ALA A 752 -7.97 -12.34 23.28
CA ALA A 752 -6.94 -13.35 23.09
C ALA A 752 -7.08 -14.16 21.77
N LEU A 753 -8.32 -14.40 21.33
CA LEU A 753 -8.57 -15.09 20.07
C LEU A 753 -8.42 -14.18 18.85
N SER A 754 -8.70 -12.89 19.00
CA SER A 754 -8.61 -11.86 17.94
C SER A 754 -7.19 -11.34 17.72
N LEU A 755 -6.32 -11.46 18.71
CA LEU A 755 -4.88 -11.32 18.55
C LEU A 755 -4.36 -12.54 17.76
N GLU A 756 -4.05 -12.32 16.48
CA GLU A 756 -3.25 -13.28 15.72
C GLU A 756 -1.83 -13.32 16.32
N PRO A 757 -1.28 -14.51 16.65
CA PRO A 757 0.06 -14.65 17.22
C PRO A 757 1.19 -14.32 16.25
#